data_AF-A0A0N8V9K9-F1
#
_entry.id   AF-A0A0N8V9K9-F1
#
_cell.length_a   1.000
_cell.length_b   1.000
_cell.length_c   1.000
_cell.angle_alpha   90.00
_cell.angle_beta   90.00
_cell.angle_gamma   90.00
#
_symmetry.space_group_name_H-M   'P 1'
#
loop_
_entity.id
_entity.type
_entity.pdbx_description
1 polymer ?
#
loop_
_entity_poly.entity_id
_entity_poly.type
_entity_poly.pdbx_seq_one_letter_code
_entity_poly.pdbx_strand_id
1 'polypeptide(L)'
;MSPQRSVLAMAIALTLAACGSDSPQSNISQPSADKPSPDMSLTARAADGYLIGANACLDLNANKMCDRDEPSATTGENGQFTLQGLTPDQIAKGSLLIEVVAGQTKDADYGDKPLTKSYRLSAPPGSPFISPLTTLVHNEIENGRTLEEAKAAVQAKLGTKLDLAADYVEGKSSKELSAADQKEFARLHRIAQVTATIMAENTDKLEQAAANAGISVDKLTSLIATEVSKVLSNVVTTVETTGENFDPIKAGQDIDKQHVGISVENLKDKVNINEAAKSATEANLAELIKNETLTWFASEEENGLKELSYGFVALGKNDEVIDQEYELDHASDSFVPVTNMANPEQLILDKEGWEAETDAIVKITLNNDGSIILETGNSSKNEKVSAKKMDLSGLNVSSVLKKSADDEVWASVIPQDLMFPSNTYGYLVSSEKLEGGFYTFNKGSWCKEDSPERYAALNQMCNGISAIKNEKDTWIATLVDTVAANAQSREGTTNSVDLIPIAGLADGHVFAQLLSNGKVVYYSRGWDWNENFVKYADQGEWQEITQHGKALRKVTLPASIAGKTTWSNFNTADNTLYLTEFDGFVRIAHFVDQKDESDSNYLFDSTAAQLIVDNYSQPTPPTPPTPPTPTSPATLEACLASLSDAGYTKQVGDKVVYAVDRTISGNLSQLIFEYSYSGNHYSWLTEVNLVSGMPNWISDWNGSLEKTIIDVKDLNGNLLGYEEAYSAQGYDLGQEGFNPDGSFGWGIAKVALEKSVSASEKRLGIPVTSGPAINAPLASFNAGDSTVQGLRTVTQQTDLTEITKAWPNSDFSYSDTYVGKETVVVAAGTFEACKVTRETKLTKPAITETSESWLTNRGFVKRIRDEQSWNAYLVMEAKSLPTSN
;
A
#
# COMPACT_ATOMS: atom_id res chain seq x y z
N MET A 1 -0.63 14.38 -2.23
CA MET A 1 -2.08 14.53 -2.49
C MET A 1 -2.57 13.15 -2.78
N SER A 2 -3.22 12.53 -1.80
CA SER A 2 -3.92 11.26 -1.97
C SER A 2 -4.90 11.38 -3.14
N PRO A 3 -5.08 10.34 -3.96
CA PRO A 3 -6.31 10.23 -4.73
C PRO A 3 -7.45 10.11 -3.70
N GLN A 4 -8.52 10.89 -3.86
CA GLN A 4 -9.68 10.75 -2.96
C GLN A 4 -10.14 9.31 -2.97
N ARG A 5 -10.31 8.72 -1.78
CA ARG A 5 -10.80 7.35 -1.65
C ARG A 5 -12.30 7.33 -1.93
N SER A 6 -12.62 7.26 -3.22
CA SER A 6 -13.92 6.74 -3.68
C SER A 6 -14.16 5.35 -3.06
N VAL A 7 -15.41 4.89 -3.10
CA VAL A 7 -15.91 3.76 -2.29
C VAL A 7 -15.15 2.42 -2.47
N LEU A 8 -14.25 2.27 -3.46
CA LEU A 8 -13.11 1.36 -3.34
C LEU A 8 -11.92 1.62 -4.31
N ALA A 9 -10.78 0.97 -4.03
CA ALA A 9 -9.63 0.84 -4.95
C ALA A 9 -8.98 -0.58 -4.98
N MET A 10 -8.91 -1.17 -6.19
CA MET A 10 -7.77 -1.96 -6.78
C MET A 10 -7.81 -3.53 -6.95
N ALA A 11 -8.05 -3.99 -8.21
CA ALA A 11 -7.60 -5.25 -8.92
C ALA A 11 -8.15 -6.66 -8.48
N ILE A 12 -7.99 -7.85 -9.15
CA ILE A 12 -7.20 -8.44 -10.29
C ILE A 12 -8.10 -9.28 -11.29
N ALA A 13 -7.69 -9.56 -12.55
CA ALA A 13 -8.50 -9.53 -13.80
C ALA A 13 -9.11 -10.78 -14.51
N LEU A 14 -10.32 -10.56 -15.11
CA LEU A 14 -10.88 -10.97 -16.44
C LEU A 14 -10.68 -12.41 -16.99
N THR A 15 -11.71 -13.13 -17.45
CA THR A 15 -12.54 -12.88 -18.68
C THR A 15 -13.70 -13.89 -18.80
N LEU A 16 -14.90 -13.44 -19.18
CA LEU A 16 -16.05 -14.28 -19.58
C LEU A 16 -16.24 -14.39 -21.10
N ALA A 17 -16.93 -15.44 -21.54
CA ALA A 17 -17.66 -15.47 -22.81
C ALA A 17 -19.04 -16.11 -22.58
N ALA A 18 -20.11 -15.39 -22.92
CA ALA A 18 -21.48 -15.82 -22.66
C ALA A 18 -22.05 -16.68 -23.80
N CYS A 19 -22.94 -17.62 -23.47
CA CYS A 19 -23.99 -18.05 -24.38
C CYS A 19 -25.22 -18.50 -23.59
N GLY A 20 -26.31 -17.73 -23.65
CA GLY A 20 -27.60 -18.12 -23.09
C GLY A 20 -28.40 -19.00 -24.06
N SER A 21 -29.33 -19.79 -23.53
CA SER A 21 -30.41 -20.41 -24.30
C SER A 21 -31.66 -20.57 -23.43
N ASP A 22 -32.83 -20.43 -24.06
CA ASP A 22 -34.09 -20.05 -23.42
C ASP A 22 -35.14 -21.18 -23.47
N SER A 23 -35.75 -21.49 -22.32
CA SER A 23 -37.09 -22.10 -22.13
C SER A 23 -37.41 -23.49 -22.77
N PRO A 24 -38.55 -24.18 -22.45
CA PRO A 24 -39.67 -23.81 -21.58
C PRO A 24 -40.12 -24.85 -20.51
N GLN A 25 -40.97 -24.33 -19.62
CA GLN A 25 -41.80 -24.94 -18.58
C GLN A 25 -42.69 -26.14 -19.02
N SER A 26 -42.93 -27.12 -18.12
CA SER A 26 -44.00 -28.13 -18.27
C SER A 26 -44.50 -28.76 -16.94
N ASN A 27 -45.67 -28.26 -16.52
CA ASN A 27 -46.76 -28.88 -15.73
C ASN A 27 -46.53 -29.80 -14.51
N ILE A 28 -47.31 -29.48 -13.48
CA ILE A 28 -47.48 -30.15 -12.19
C ILE A 28 -48.25 -31.47 -12.33
N SER A 29 -47.88 -32.50 -11.58
CA SER A 29 -48.77 -33.59 -11.13
C SER A 29 -48.23 -34.22 -9.85
N GLN A 30 -49.12 -34.46 -8.88
CA GLN A 30 -48.83 -34.95 -7.52
C GLN A 30 -49.96 -35.92 -7.10
N PRO A 31 -49.79 -36.78 -6.09
CA PRO A 31 -48.77 -37.82 -5.89
C PRO A 31 -49.38 -39.25 -5.98
N SER A 32 -48.55 -40.28 -5.84
CA SER A 32 -49.01 -41.65 -5.50
C SER A 32 -47.93 -42.41 -4.72
N ALA A 33 -48.36 -43.26 -3.79
CA ALA A 33 -47.58 -43.70 -2.64
C ALA A 33 -46.71 -44.95 -2.86
N ASP A 34 -45.76 -45.14 -1.93
CA ASP A 34 -45.00 -46.34 -1.59
C ASP A 34 -44.46 -47.21 -2.73
N LYS A 35 -43.22 -46.88 -3.09
CA LYS A 35 -42.21 -47.84 -3.53
C LYS A 35 -41.07 -47.77 -2.52
N PRO A 36 -40.40 -48.87 -2.14
CA PRO A 36 -39.14 -48.76 -1.42
C PRO A 36 -38.19 -47.93 -2.28
N SER A 37 -37.62 -46.86 -1.73
CA SER A 37 -36.54 -46.13 -2.42
C SER A 37 -35.40 -47.12 -2.66
N PRO A 38 -34.75 -47.11 -3.84
CA PRO A 38 -33.51 -47.86 -4.00
C PRO A 38 -32.51 -47.34 -2.97
N ASP A 39 -31.90 -48.25 -2.19
CA ASP A 39 -30.75 -47.92 -1.36
C ASP A 39 -29.65 -47.42 -2.29
N MET A 40 -29.40 -46.11 -2.27
CA MET A 40 -28.33 -45.52 -3.09
C MET A 40 -27.04 -45.42 -2.28
N SER A 41 -25.95 -45.38 -3.02
CA SER A 41 -24.61 -45.20 -2.47
C SER A 41 -23.96 -43.95 -3.06
N LEU A 42 -23.30 -43.16 -2.23
CA LEU A 42 -22.53 -41.99 -2.63
C LEU A 42 -21.05 -42.32 -2.42
N THR A 43 -20.26 -42.25 -3.50
CA THR A 43 -18.81 -42.49 -3.47
C THR A 43 -18.09 -41.20 -3.78
N ALA A 44 -17.11 -40.86 -2.94
CA ALA A 44 -16.32 -39.64 -3.07
C ALA A 44 -14.86 -39.90 -2.64
N ARG A 45 -13.98 -38.92 -2.84
CA ARG A 45 -12.61 -38.90 -2.31
C ARG A 45 -12.38 -37.66 -1.45
N ALA A 46 -11.56 -37.79 -0.41
CA ALA A 46 -11.09 -36.68 0.41
C ALA A 46 -9.59 -36.42 0.19
N ALA A 47 -9.21 -35.17 -0.08
CA ALA A 47 -7.81 -34.79 -0.20
C ALA A 47 -7.49 -33.31 0.10
N ASP A 48 -6.35 -33.12 0.75
CA ASP A 48 -5.42 -31.99 0.61
C ASP A 48 -4.09 -32.50 0.03
N GLY A 49 -3.54 -33.58 0.57
CA GLY A 49 -3.20 -34.79 -0.21
C GLY A 49 -4.18 -35.93 0.16
N TYR A 50 -4.10 -37.12 -0.45
CA TYR A 50 -5.12 -38.15 -0.19
C TYR A 50 -5.19 -38.55 1.29
N LEU A 51 -6.34 -38.27 1.93
CA LEU A 51 -6.57 -38.44 3.37
C LEU A 51 -6.99 -39.87 3.68
N ILE A 52 -6.18 -40.61 4.42
CA ILE A 52 -6.38 -42.03 4.75
C ILE A 52 -6.73 -42.16 6.24
N GLY A 53 -7.82 -42.86 6.55
CA GLY A 53 -8.26 -43.10 7.93
C GLY A 53 -9.02 -41.93 8.59
N ALA A 54 -9.43 -40.92 7.82
CA ALA A 54 -10.36 -39.88 8.30
C ALA A 54 -11.79 -40.40 8.41
N ASN A 55 -12.58 -39.82 9.31
CA ASN A 55 -14.02 -40.08 9.36
C ASN A 55 -14.69 -39.32 8.21
N ALA A 56 -15.62 -39.95 7.53
CA ALA A 56 -16.40 -39.33 6.45
C ALA A 56 -17.89 -39.54 6.72
N CYS A 57 -18.71 -38.51 6.54
CA CYS A 57 -20.15 -38.60 6.73
C CYS A 57 -20.92 -37.67 5.78
N LEU A 58 -22.22 -37.92 5.70
CA LEU A 58 -23.19 -37.01 5.11
C LEU A 58 -23.83 -36.21 6.26
N ASP A 59 -23.38 -34.97 6.44
CA ASP A 59 -23.92 -34.02 7.42
C ASP A 59 -25.33 -33.59 6.95
N LEU A 60 -26.34 -34.01 7.72
CA LEU A 60 -27.77 -33.83 7.46
C LEU A 60 -28.41 -32.75 8.34
N ASN A 61 -27.71 -32.30 9.40
CA ASN A 61 -28.22 -31.32 10.36
C ASN A 61 -27.45 -29.97 10.34
N ALA A 62 -26.40 -29.89 9.51
CA ALA A 62 -25.49 -28.78 9.30
C ALA A 62 -24.61 -28.40 10.50
N ASN A 63 -24.37 -29.31 11.44
CA ASN A 63 -23.58 -29.02 12.66
C ASN A 63 -22.06 -29.20 12.49
N LYS A 64 -21.57 -29.62 11.32
CA LYS A 64 -20.15 -29.88 11.02
C LYS A 64 -19.50 -30.93 11.94
N MET A 65 -20.23 -31.92 12.39
CA MET A 65 -19.72 -33.10 13.11
C MET A 65 -20.28 -34.37 12.46
N CYS A 66 -19.56 -35.48 12.52
CA CYS A 66 -20.11 -36.76 12.08
C CYS A 66 -20.92 -37.41 13.21
N ASP A 67 -22.23 -37.15 13.21
CA ASP A 67 -23.13 -37.67 14.25
C ASP A 67 -23.38 -39.18 14.14
N ARG A 68 -23.73 -39.81 15.26
CA ARG A 68 -23.87 -41.28 15.37
C ARG A 68 -25.03 -41.85 14.55
N ASP A 69 -26.02 -41.03 14.25
CA ASP A 69 -27.21 -41.34 13.45
C ASP A 69 -27.09 -40.91 11.98
N GLU A 70 -25.93 -40.36 11.57
CA GLU A 70 -25.66 -39.98 10.18
C GLU A 70 -24.96 -41.09 9.38
N PRO A 71 -25.23 -41.19 8.06
CA PRO A 71 -24.52 -42.11 7.19
C PRO A 71 -23.03 -41.80 7.16
N SER A 72 -22.20 -42.74 7.62
CA SER A 72 -20.77 -42.55 7.80
C SER A 72 -19.92 -43.72 7.28
N ALA A 73 -18.65 -43.42 7.00
CA ALA A 73 -17.60 -44.34 6.56
C ALA A 73 -16.22 -43.85 7.04
N THR A 74 -15.18 -44.60 6.72
CA THR A 74 -13.77 -44.19 6.92
C THR A 74 -13.10 -44.13 5.56
N THR A 75 -12.24 -43.12 5.34
CA THR A 75 -11.49 -42.99 4.08
C THR A 75 -10.43 -44.09 3.95
N GLY A 76 -10.41 -44.76 2.81
CA GLY A 76 -9.47 -45.82 2.46
C GLY A 76 -8.21 -45.32 1.75
N GLU A 77 -7.51 -46.23 1.07
CA GLU A 77 -6.41 -45.88 0.18
C GLU A 77 -6.88 -44.91 -0.92
N ASN A 78 -6.03 -43.94 -1.28
CA ASN A 78 -6.36 -42.87 -2.23
C ASN A 78 -7.59 -42.02 -1.83
N GLY A 79 -7.82 -41.86 -0.52
CA GLY A 79 -8.85 -40.99 0.06
C GLY A 79 -10.30 -41.41 -0.20
N GLN A 80 -10.53 -42.56 -0.83
CA GLN A 80 -11.86 -42.98 -1.28
C GLN A 80 -12.73 -43.49 -0.13
N PHE A 81 -14.01 -43.14 -0.13
CA PHE A 81 -15.03 -43.71 0.75
C PHE A 81 -16.36 -43.87 0.02
N THR A 82 -17.24 -44.73 0.56
CA THR A 82 -18.59 -44.91 0.05
C THR A 82 -19.60 -44.96 1.20
N LEU A 83 -20.55 -44.03 1.18
CA LEU A 83 -21.73 -44.03 2.05
C LEU A 83 -22.83 -44.88 1.41
N GLN A 84 -23.60 -45.61 2.22
CA GLN A 84 -24.58 -46.62 1.78
C GLN A 84 -25.94 -46.38 2.45
N GLY A 85 -27.02 -46.88 1.84
CA GLY A 85 -28.38 -46.77 2.41
C GLY A 85 -28.96 -45.36 2.36
N LEU A 86 -28.59 -44.58 1.34
CA LEU A 86 -29.01 -43.19 1.18
C LEU A 86 -30.30 -43.06 0.36
N THR A 87 -31.15 -42.12 0.77
CA THR A 87 -32.31 -41.67 -0.02
C THR A 87 -31.92 -40.58 -1.03
N PRO A 88 -32.73 -40.34 -2.10
CA PRO A 88 -32.48 -39.25 -3.05
C PRO A 88 -32.42 -37.88 -2.38
N ASP A 89 -33.32 -37.63 -1.42
CA ASP A 89 -33.41 -36.37 -0.68
C ASP A 89 -32.18 -36.11 0.19
N GLN A 90 -31.60 -37.15 0.79
CA GLN A 90 -30.35 -37.03 1.56
C GLN A 90 -29.18 -36.66 0.64
N ILE A 91 -29.04 -37.32 -0.53
CA ILE A 91 -27.96 -37.00 -1.48
C ILE A 91 -28.10 -35.58 -2.06
N ALA A 92 -29.33 -35.11 -2.27
CA ALA A 92 -29.61 -33.80 -2.85
C ALA A 92 -29.46 -32.62 -1.86
N LYS A 93 -29.42 -32.87 -0.54
CA LYS A 93 -29.44 -31.83 0.50
C LYS A 93 -28.30 -31.92 1.51
N GLY A 94 -27.86 -33.13 1.85
CA GLY A 94 -26.79 -33.36 2.80
C GLY A 94 -25.45 -32.94 2.24
N SER A 95 -24.63 -32.31 3.07
CA SER A 95 -23.27 -31.94 2.69
C SER A 95 -22.28 -33.05 3.05
N LEU A 96 -21.23 -33.23 2.28
CA LEU A 96 -20.18 -34.19 2.65
C LEU A 96 -19.22 -33.53 3.62
N LEU A 97 -18.93 -34.21 4.73
CA LEU A 97 -18.01 -33.77 5.77
C LEU A 97 -16.92 -34.83 5.99
N ILE A 98 -15.69 -34.35 6.17
CA ILE A 98 -14.52 -35.15 6.53
C ILE A 98 -13.95 -34.59 7.83
N GLU A 99 -13.86 -35.43 8.86
CA GLU A 99 -13.12 -35.11 10.08
C GLU A 99 -11.72 -35.74 10.02
N VAL A 100 -10.70 -34.89 9.95
CA VAL A 100 -9.30 -35.28 10.08
C VAL A 100 -8.97 -35.30 11.57
N VAL A 101 -8.50 -36.46 12.05
CA VAL A 101 -8.33 -36.75 13.47
C VAL A 101 -6.85 -36.89 13.80
N ALA A 102 -6.35 -36.01 14.67
CA ALA A 102 -4.96 -36.05 15.15
C ALA A 102 -4.56 -37.42 15.70
N GLY A 103 -3.43 -37.95 15.26
CA GLY A 103 -2.91 -39.27 15.64
C GLY A 103 -3.57 -40.47 14.94
N GLN A 104 -4.63 -40.26 14.16
CA GLN A 104 -5.34 -41.30 13.40
C GLN A 104 -5.17 -41.13 11.89
N THR A 105 -5.59 -39.99 11.34
CA THR A 105 -5.58 -39.73 9.90
C THR A 105 -4.17 -39.52 9.38
N LYS A 106 -3.88 -40.04 8.19
CA LYS A 106 -2.64 -39.78 7.44
C LYS A 106 -2.97 -39.00 6.16
N ASP A 107 -2.05 -38.15 5.74
CA ASP A 107 -2.03 -37.57 4.38
C ASP A 107 -0.89 -38.24 3.60
N ALA A 108 -1.22 -38.74 2.40
CA ALA A 108 -0.29 -39.40 1.49
C ALA A 108 0.93 -38.54 1.11
N ASP A 109 0.84 -37.21 1.13
CA ASP A 109 1.98 -36.32 0.82
C ASP A 109 3.07 -36.33 1.90
N TYR A 110 2.74 -36.67 3.16
CA TYR A 110 3.70 -36.76 4.27
C TYR A 110 4.08 -38.20 4.65
N GLY A 111 3.66 -39.18 3.84
CA GLY A 111 3.93 -40.60 4.00
C GLY A 111 3.18 -41.25 5.16
N ASP A 112 3.76 -42.28 5.77
CA ASP A 112 3.05 -43.16 6.71
C ASP A 112 2.76 -42.59 8.11
N LYS A 113 3.06 -41.31 8.36
CA LYS A 113 2.88 -40.66 9.66
C LYS A 113 1.46 -40.11 9.81
N PRO A 114 0.76 -40.37 10.93
CA PRO A 114 -0.46 -39.66 11.24
C PRO A 114 -0.22 -38.16 11.41
N LEU A 115 -1.19 -37.35 10.98
CA LEU A 115 -1.23 -35.91 11.18
C LEU A 115 -1.34 -35.59 12.68
N THR A 116 -0.73 -34.48 13.11
CA THR A 116 -0.66 -34.09 14.52
C THR A 116 -1.78 -33.14 14.97
N LYS A 117 -2.58 -32.63 14.04
CA LYS A 117 -3.66 -31.66 14.28
C LYS A 117 -4.95 -32.14 13.63
N SER A 118 -6.08 -31.83 14.27
CA SER A 118 -7.41 -32.11 13.75
C SER A 118 -7.95 -30.93 12.97
N TYR A 119 -8.76 -31.19 11.94
CA TYR A 119 -9.50 -30.18 11.18
C TYR A 119 -10.65 -30.84 10.43
N ARG A 120 -11.49 -30.02 9.80
CA ARG A 120 -12.69 -30.46 9.09
C ARG A 120 -12.71 -29.89 7.69
N LEU A 121 -12.98 -30.75 6.72
CA LEU A 121 -13.23 -30.37 5.32
C LEU A 121 -14.67 -30.67 4.98
N SER A 122 -15.29 -29.87 4.13
CA SER A 122 -16.62 -30.16 3.60
C SER A 122 -16.74 -29.86 2.11
N ALA A 123 -17.83 -30.31 1.51
CA ALA A 123 -18.17 -30.00 0.13
C ALA A 123 -19.68 -29.82 -0.05
N PRO A 124 -20.11 -29.03 -1.06
CA PRO A 124 -21.53 -28.88 -1.38
C PRO A 124 -22.20 -30.24 -1.70
N PRO A 125 -23.52 -30.36 -1.53
CA PRO A 125 -24.27 -31.57 -1.87
C PRO A 125 -23.96 -32.07 -3.29
N GLY A 126 -23.70 -33.37 -3.41
CA GLY A 126 -23.37 -34.02 -4.68
C GLY A 126 -21.92 -33.89 -5.17
N SER A 127 -21.01 -33.22 -4.44
CA SER A 127 -19.60 -33.17 -4.84
C SER A 127 -18.93 -34.56 -4.81
N PRO A 128 -18.20 -34.99 -5.87
CA PRO A 128 -17.47 -36.25 -5.88
C PRO A 128 -16.11 -36.18 -5.14
N PHE A 129 -15.70 -34.98 -4.75
CA PHE A 129 -14.40 -34.68 -4.17
C PHE A 129 -14.55 -33.70 -3.00
N ILE A 130 -13.83 -33.93 -1.91
CA ILE A 130 -13.81 -33.07 -0.73
C ILE A 130 -12.37 -32.62 -0.52
N SER A 131 -12.18 -31.30 -0.49
CA SER A 131 -10.88 -30.68 -0.31
C SER A 131 -11.00 -29.35 0.44
N PRO A 132 -9.89 -28.71 0.85
CA PRO A 132 -9.91 -27.34 1.33
C PRO A 132 -10.58 -26.38 0.34
N LEU A 133 -10.38 -26.57 -0.97
CA LEU A 133 -10.99 -25.70 -1.99
C LEU A 133 -12.51 -25.87 -2.07
N THR A 134 -13.04 -27.10 -2.00
CA THR A 134 -14.50 -27.32 -1.92
C THR A 134 -15.08 -26.87 -0.59
N THR A 135 -14.26 -26.83 0.48
CA THR A 135 -14.67 -26.32 1.79
C THR A 135 -14.90 -24.81 1.73
N LEU A 136 -14.04 -24.07 1.03
CA LEU A 136 -14.26 -22.63 0.77
C LEU A 136 -15.51 -22.43 -0.11
N VAL A 137 -15.68 -23.18 -1.20
CA VAL A 137 -16.90 -23.11 -2.04
C VAL A 137 -18.17 -23.39 -1.21
N HIS A 138 -18.11 -24.36 -0.29
CA HIS A 138 -19.25 -24.65 0.57
C HIS A 138 -19.54 -23.54 1.58
N ASN A 139 -18.51 -22.93 2.17
CA ASN A 139 -18.66 -21.75 3.04
C ASN A 139 -19.31 -20.57 2.30
N GLU A 140 -18.96 -20.34 1.04
CA GLU A 140 -19.61 -19.30 0.22
C GLU A 140 -21.11 -19.56 -0.01
N ILE A 141 -21.52 -20.82 -0.16
CA ILE A 141 -22.95 -21.19 -0.24
C ILE A 141 -23.66 -20.92 1.09
N GLU A 142 -23.02 -21.22 2.22
CA GLU A 142 -23.56 -20.89 3.56
C GLU A 142 -23.62 -19.38 3.82
N ASN A 143 -22.78 -18.58 3.15
CA ASN A 143 -22.85 -17.12 3.14
C ASN A 143 -23.91 -16.58 2.13
N GLY A 144 -24.70 -17.49 1.53
CA GLY A 144 -25.87 -17.17 0.71
C GLY A 144 -25.58 -16.95 -0.77
N ARG A 145 -24.43 -17.40 -1.30
CA ARG A 145 -24.17 -17.47 -2.75
C ARG A 145 -24.77 -18.75 -3.35
N THR A 146 -25.15 -18.74 -4.62
CA THR A 146 -25.47 -19.98 -5.35
C THR A 146 -24.20 -20.80 -5.59
N LEU A 147 -24.34 -22.09 -5.96
CA LEU A 147 -23.18 -22.96 -6.26
C LEU A 147 -22.26 -22.37 -7.35
N GLU A 148 -22.83 -21.78 -8.40
CA GLU A 148 -22.05 -21.22 -9.50
C GLU A 148 -21.33 -19.92 -9.09
N GLU A 149 -21.99 -19.03 -8.34
CA GLU A 149 -21.37 -17.82 -7.77
C GLU A 149 -20.28 -18.17 -6.75
N ALA A 150 -20.53 -19.18 -5.90
CA ALA A 150 -19.57 -19.68 -4.93
C ALA A 150 -18.32 -20.29 -5.60
N LYS A 151 -18.51 -21.10 -6.66
CA LYS A 151 -17.40 -21.59 -7.49
C LYS A 151 -16.64 -20.43 -8.13
N ALA A 152 -17.34 -19.49 -8.76
CA ALA A 152 -16.72 -18.34 -9.43
C ALA A 152 -15.91 -17.47 -8.46
N ALA A 153 -16.44 -17.16 -7.27
CA ALA A 153 -15.75 -16.37 -6.26
C ALA A 153 -14.43 -17.02 -5.80
N VAL A 154 -14.45 -18.33 -5.48
CA VAL A 154 -13.24 -19.05 -5.08
C VAL A 154 -12.28 -19.23 -6.26
N GLN A 155 -12.78 -19.52 -7.48
CA GLN A 155 -11.96 -19.61 -8.70
C GLN A 155 -11.26 -18.28 -9.03
N ALA A 156 -11.92 -17.15 -8.83
CA ALA A 156 -11.35 -15.82 -9.02
C ALA A 156 -10.19 -15.56 -8.04
N LYS A 157 -10.38 -15.81 -6.74
CA LYS A 157 -9.31 -15.69 -5.73
C LYS A 157 -8.15 -16.66 -5.98
N LEU A 158 -8.41 -17.81 -6.63
CA LEU A 158 -7.39 -18.78 -7.06
C LEU A 158 -6.75 -18.46 -8.41
N GLY A 159 -7.26 -17.51 -9.20
CA GLY A 159 -6.80 -17.23 -10.57
C GLY A 159 -6.93 -18.43 -11.52
N THR A 160 -7.91 -19.31 -11.32
CA THR A 160 -8.06 -20.57 -12.07
C THR A 160 -9.38 -20.68 -12.83
N LYS A 161 -9.43 -21.52 -13.86
CA LYS A 161 -10.66 -21.89 -14.60
C LYS A 161 -11.00 -23.39 -14.49
N LEU A 162 -10.19 -24.17 -13.76
CA LEU A 162 -10.46 -25.59 -13.53
C LEU A 162 -11.56 -25.77 -12.46
N ASP A 163 -12.34 -26.85 -12.56
CA ASP A 163 -13.38 -27.15 -11.57
C ASP A 163 -12.75 -27.50 -10.22
N LEU A 164 -13.16 -26.79 -9.16
CA LEU A 164 -12.64 -26.97 -7.80
C LEU A 164 -13.09 -28.30 -7.16
N ALA A 165 -14.07 -28.98 -7.77
CA ALA A 165 -14.51 -30.33 -7.41
C ALA A 165 -13.81 -31.44 -8.21
N ALA A 166 -12.83 -31.12 -9.07
CA ALA A 166 -12.01 -32.12 -9.76
C ALA A 166 -10.86 -32.61 -8.86
N ASP A 167 -10.49 -33.89 -8.99
CA ASP A 167 -9.37 -34.48 -8.25
C ASP A 167 -8.02 -33.96 -8.81
N TYR A 168 -7.48 -32.94 -8.16
CA TYR A 168 -6.19 -32.34 -8.52
C TYR A 168 -4.98 -33.24 -8.21
N VAL A 169 -5.13 -34.24 -7.32
CA VAL A 169 -4.06 -35.18 -6.94
C VAL A 169 -3.85 -36.21 -8.06
N GLU A 170 -4.93 -36.66 -8.68
CA GLU A 170 -4.90 -37.44 -9.93
C GLU A 170 -4.57 -36.54 -11.13
N GLY A 171 -5.22 -35.38 -11.23
CA GLY A 171 -5.10 -34.43 -12.35
C GLY A 171 -3.66 -34.00 -12.67
N LYS A 172 -2.85 -33.69 -11.65
CA LYS A 172 -1.43 -33.30 -11.80
C LYS A 172 -0.54 -34.35 -12.49
N SER A 173 -0.99 -35.61 -12.57
CA SER A 173 -0.27 -36.74 -13.18
C SER A 173 -1.05 -37.45 -14.30
N SER A 174 -2.24 -36.95 -14.66
CA SER A 174 -3.10 -37.58 -15.66
C SER A 174 -2.54 -37.44 -17.08
N LYS A 175 -2.33 -38.56 -17.76
CA LYS A 175 -1.84 -38.62 -19.15
C LYS A 175 -2.88 -38.17 -20.19
N GLU A 176 -4.12 -37.94 -19.78
CA GLU A 176 -5.21 -37.52 -20.66
C GLU A 176 -5.34 -35.99 -20.74
N LEU A 177 -4.77 -35.28 -19.76
CA LEU A 177 -4.80 -33.81 -19.66
C LEU A 177 -3.62 -33.15 -20.38
N SER A 178 -3.76 -31.86 -20.71
CA SER A 178 -2.65 -31.09 -21.28
C SER A 178 -1.57 -30.82 -20.22
N ALA A 179 -0.34 -30.54 -20.67
CA ALA A 179 0.74 -30.15 -19.77
C ALA A 179 0.46 -28.83 -19.01
N ALA A 180 -0.43 -27.98 -19.55
CA ALA A 180 -0.89 -26.77 -18.86
C ALA A 180 -1.85 -27.13 -17.71
N ASP A 181 -2.85 -27.99 -17.97
CA ASP A 181 -3.82 -28.43 -16.96
C ASP A 181 -3.13 -29.25 -15.85
N GLN A 182 -2.18 -30.11 -16.20
CA GLN A 182 -1.35 -30.85 -15.21
C GLN A 182 -0.59 -29.88 -14.29
N LYS A 183 0.00 -28.82 -14.85
CA LYS A 183 0.72 -27.80 -14.08
C LYS A 183 -0.24 -27.01 -13.18
N GLU A 184 -1.42 -26.67 -13.68
CA GLU A 184 -2.43 -25.96 -12.91
C GLU A 184 -3.03 -26.82 -11.79
N PHE A 185 -3.29 -28.11 -12.03
CA PHE A 185 -3.66 -29.05 -10.96
C PHE A 185 -2.54 -29.23 -9.92
N ALA A 186 -1.27 -29.22 -10.33
CA ALA A 186 -0.15 -29.21 -9.37
C ALA A 186 -0.09 -27.91 -8.54
N ARG A 187 -0.47 -26.76 -9.11
CA ARG A 187 -0.61 -25.48 -8.40
C ARG A 187 -1.78 -25.50 -7.43
N LEU A 188 -2.96 -25.95 -7.85
CA LEU A 188 -4.14 -26.11 -6.99
C LEU A 188 -3.90 -27.08 -5.84
N HIS A 189 -3.15 -28.16 -6.08
CA HIS A 189 -2.72 -29.08 -5.02
C HIS A 189 -1.89 -28.36 -3.95
N ARG A 190 -0.84 -27.62 -4.35
CA ARG A 190 -0.01 -26.85 -3.40
C ARG A 190 -0.81 -25.81 -2.61
N ILE A 191 -1.75 -25.13 -3.27
CA ILE A 191 -2.65 -24.20 -2.60
C ILE A 191 -3.49 -24.94 -1.55
N ALA A 192 -4.11 -26.07 -1.91
CA ALA A 192 -4.91 -26.87 -0.99
C ALA A 192 -4.10 -27.34 0.25
N GLN A 193 -2.86 -27.81 0.08
CA GLN A 193 -1.98 -28.20 1.19
C GLN A 193 -1.73 -27.04 2.19
N VAL A 194 -1.54 -25.82 1.69
CA VAL A 194 -1.38 -24.62 2.53
C VAL A 194 -2.69 -24.24 3.20
N THR A 195 -3.81 -24.23 2.46
CA THR A 195 -5.15 -23.95 2.98
C THR A 195 -5.53 -24.93 4.10
N ALA A 196 -5.26 -26.24 3.93
CA ALA A 196 -5.44 -27.26 4.97
C ALA A 196 -4.59 -26.99 6.20
N THR A 197 -3.32 -26.61 6.01
CA THR A 197 -2.42 -26.25 7.11
C THR A 197 -3.00 -25.09 7.93
N ILE A 198 -3.46 -24.01 7.30
CA ILE A 198 -4.04 -22.85 8.00
C ILE A 198 -5.33 -23.25 8.75
N MET A 199 -6.19 -24.10 8.15
CA MET A 199 -7.38 -24.63 8.81
C MET A 199 -7.02 -25.49 10.04
N ALA A 200 -5.97 -26.31 9.96
CA ALA A 200 -5.49 -27.15 11.05
C ALA A 200 -4.82 -26.36 12.18
N GLU A 201 -4.01 -25.35 11.86
CA GLU A 201 -3.41 -24.43 12.83
C GLU A 201 -4.51 -23.70 13.63
N ASN A 202 -5.53 -23.16 12.97
CA ASN A 202 -6.61 -22.46 13.65
C ASN A 202 -7.55 -23.39 14.43
N THR A 203 -7.83 -24.60 13.94
CA THR A 203 -8.66 -25.55 14.68
C THR A 203 -7.97 -25.95 15.99
N ASP A 204 -6.70 -26.36 15.93
CA ASP A 204 -5.88 -26.74 17.10
C ASP A 204 -5.75 -25.59 18.12
N LYS A 205 -5.54 -24.35 17.63
CA LYS A 205 -5.44 -23.12 18.43
C LYS A 205 -6.74 -22.73 19.13
N LEU A 206 -7.90 -22.97 18.53
CA LEU A 206 -9.18 -22.35 18.92
C LEU A 206 -10.23 -23.32 19.47
N GLU A 207 -10.20 -24.62 19.16
CA GLU A 207 -11.28 -25.58 19.49
C GLU A 207 -11.58 -25.62 21.00
N GLN A 208 -10.56 -25.64 21.85
CA GLN A 208 -10.74 -25.62 23.31
C GLN A 208 -11.28 -24.28 23.84
N ALA A 209 -10.90 -23.16 23.22
CA ALA A 209 -11.41 -21.83 23.58
C ALA A 209 -12.87 -21.66 23.16
N ALA A 210 -13.23 -22.13 21.96
CA ALA A 210 -14.59 -22.17 21.46
C ALA A 210 -15.51 -22.97 22.39
N ALA A 211 -15.11 -24.20 22.75
CA ALA A 211 -15.86 -25.04 23.68
C ALA A 211 -16.07 -24.37 25.05
N ASN A 212 -15.03 -23.72 25.60
CA ASN A 212 -15.12 -22.97 26.86
C ASN A 212 -16.04 -21.74 26.77
N ALA A 213 -16.13 -21.10 25.60
CA ALA A 213 -16.99 -19.97 25.32
C ALA A 213 -18.44 -20.35 24.96
N GLY A 214 -18.74 -21.65 24.81
CA GLY A 214 -20.04 -22.13 24.34
C GLY A 214 -20.29 -21.94 22.84
N ILE A 215 -19.23 -21.77 22.05
CA ILE A 215 -19.27 -21.70 20.59
C ILE A 215 -19.32 -23.13 20.04
N SER A 216 -20.28 -23.39 19.15
CA SER A 216 -20.47 -24.70 18.52
C SER A 216 -19.51 -24.94 17.34
N VAL A 217 -19.31 -26.22 16.98
CA VAL A 217 -18.31 -26.66 15.99
C VAL A 217 -18.60 -26.10 14.59
N ASP A 218 -19.87 -26.00 14.21
CA ASP A 218 -20.33 -25.36 12.97
C ASP A 218 -19.89 -23.90 12.86
N LYS A 219 -20.05 -23.12 13.94
CA LYS A 219 -19.69 -21.70 13.97
C LYS A 219 -18.19 -21.48 13.92
N LEU A 220 -17.43 -22.30 14.66
CA LEU A 220 -15.97 -22.27 14.61
C LEU A 220 -15.46 -22.65 13.22
N THR A 221 -15.94 -23.77 12.66
CA THR A 221 -15.52 -24.26 11.33
C THR A 221 -15.89 -23.26 10.23
N SER A 222 -17.09 -22.67 10.32
CA SER A 222 -17.53 -21.59 9.42
C SER A 222 -16.60 -20.39 9.46
N LEU A 223 -16.29 -19.90 10.67
CA LEU A 223 -15.44 -18.73 10.86
C LEU A 223 -14.00 -18.99 10.37
N ILE A 224 -13.44 -20.16 10.65
CA ILE A 224 -12.12 -20.55 10.14
C ILE A 224 -12.12 -20.54 8.61
N ALA A 225 -13.12 -21.15 7.96
CA ALA A 225 -13.23 -21.11 6.49
C ALA A 225 -13.37 -19.67 5.95
N THR A 226 -14.17 -18.81 6.59
CA THR A 226 -14.32 -17.40 6.22
C THR A 226 -13.01 -16.60 6.35
N GLU A 227 -12.23 -16.78 7.43
CA GLU A 227 -10.94 -16.08 7.58
C GLU A 227 -9.88 -16.66 6.62
N VAL A 228 -9.90 -17.97 6.33
CA VAL A 228 -9.01 -18.59 5.34
C VAL A 228 -9.32 -18.12 3.90
N SER A 229 -10.59 -17.90 3.55
CA SER A 229 -11.00 -17.30 2.26
C SER A 229 -10.43 -15.89 2.04
N LYS A 230 -10.11 -15.14 3.11
CA LYS A 230 -9.50 -13.79 3.00
C LYS A 230 -8.03 -13.85 2.60
N VAL A 231 -7.27 -14.79 3.16
CA VAL A 231 -5.81 -14.92 2.92
C VAL A 231 -5.47 -15.76 1.69
N LEU A 232 -6.46 -16.20 0.90
CA LEU A 232 -6.26 -17.10 -0.23
C LEU A 232 -5.35 -16.48 -1.32
N SER A 233 -5.41 -15.17 -1.52
CA SER A 233 -4.51 -14.43 -2.42
C SER A 233 -3.05 -14.44 -1.94
N ASN A 234 -2.81 -14.39 -0.63
CA ASN A 234 -1.48 -14.54 -0.02
C ASN A 234 -0.95 -15.98 -0.21
N VAL A 235 -1.84 -16.99 -0.11
CA VAL A 235 -1.50 -18.39 -0.41
C VAL A 235 -1.08 -18.54 -1.88
N VAL A 236 -1.88 -18.04 -2.83
CA VAL A 236 -1.56 -18.03 -4.26
C VAL A 236 -0.21 -17.39 -4.53
N THR A 237 -0.01 -16.17 -4.01
CA THR A 237 1.26 -15.41 -4.16
C THR A 237 2.46 -16.18 -3.60
N THR A 238 2.29 -16.85 -2.46
CA THR A 238 3.36 -17.65 -1.83
C THR A 238 3.69 -18.90 -2.65
N VAL A 239 2.69 -19.59 -3.21
CA VAL A 239 2.87 -20.75 -4.09
C VAL A 239 3.56 -20.37 -5.40
N GLU A 240 3.30 -19.18 -5.94
CA GLU A 240 3.86 -18.71 -7.22
C GLU A 240 5.28 -18.15 -7.09
N THR A 241 5.62 -17.53 -5.96
CA THR A 241 6.95 -16.98 -5.70
C THR A 241 7.95 -18.01 -5.16
N THR A 242 7.48 -19.11 -4.56
CA THR A 242 8.36 -20.15 -4.00
C THR A 242 8.80 -21.17 -5.07
N GLY A 243 10.11 -21.37 -5.19
CA GLY A 243 10.72 -22.33 -6.13
C GLY A 243 10.56 -23.81 -5.74
N GLU A 244 11.48 -24.66 -6.22
CA GLU A 244 11.36 -26.13 -6.08
C GLU A 244 11.38 -26.65 -4.62
N ASN A 245 11.90 -25.87 -3.66
CA ASN A 245 11.95 -26.21 -2.23
C ASN A 245 10.73 -25.69 -1.46
N PHE A 246 9.52 -25.83 -2.02
CA PHE A 246 8.28 -25.40 -1.39
C PHE A 246 7.86 -26.33 -0.23
N ASP A 247 7.71 -25.77 0.97
CA ASP A 247 7.20 -26.44 2.16
C ASP A 247 5.80 -25.88 2.49
N PRO A 248 4.71 -26.63 2.22
CA PRO A 248 3.35 -26.16 2.45
C PRO A 248 3.00 -25.96 3.93
N ILE A 249 3.61 -26.75 4.83
CA ILE A 249 3.36 -26.62 6.27
C ILE A 249 3.95 -25.30 6.76
N LYS A 250 5.22 -25.04 6.40
CA LYS A 250 5.86 -23.78 6.76
C LYS A 250 5.15 -22.58 6.13
N ALA A 251 4.79 -22.66 4.85
CA ALA A 251 4.05 -21.59 4.17
C ALA A 251 2.70 -21.29 4.86
N GLY A 252 1.95 -22.33 5.25
CA GLY A 252 0.70 -22.16 6.00
C GLY A 252 0.90 -21.53 7.37
N GLN A 253 1.93 -21.92 8.11
CA GLN A 253 2.26 -21.34 9.42
C GLN A 253 2.74 -19.88 9.33
N ASP A 254 3.54 -19.56 8.31
CA ASP A 254 4.01 -18.19 8.07
C ASP A 254 2.85 -17.27 7.66
N ILE A 255 1.91 -17.75 6.81
CA ILE A 255 0.69 -17.02 6.41
C ILE A 255 -0.29 -16.86 7.57
N ASP A 256 -0.57 -17.92 8.33
CA ASP A 256 -1.45 -17.86 9.51
C ASP A 256 -1.00 -16.76 10.46
N LYS A 257 0.28 -16.80 10.83
CA LYS A 257 0.87 -15.85 11.77
C LYS A 257 0.87 -14.39 11.28
N GLN A 258 0.92 -14.17 9.96
CA GLN A 258 1.08 -12.83 9.37
C GLN A 258 -0.25 -12.21 8.90
N HIS A 259 -1.23 -13.02 8.52
CA HIS A 259 -2.42 -12.56 7.80
C HIS A 259 -3.75 -13.06 8.37
N VAL A 260 -3.76 -14.08 9.24
CA VAL A 260 -5.01 -14.64 9.79
C VAL A 260 -5.35 -13.99 11.13
N GLY A 261 -6.24 -12.99 11.08
CA GLY A 261 -6.60 -12.10 12.20
C GLY A 261 -7.51 -12.69 13.29
N ILE A 262 -7.44 -13.99 13.57
CA ILE A 262 -8.25 -14.66 14.62
C ILE A 262 -7.38 -15.23 15.75
N SER A 263 -7.82 -15.01 16.99
CA SER A 263 -7.14 -15.43 18.21
C SER A 263 -8.16 -15.83 19.29
N VAL A 264 -7.68 -16.38 20.42
CA VAL A 264 -8.54 -16.76 21.56
C VAL A 264 -9.27 -15.54 22.14
N GLU A 265 -8.62 -14.38 22.10
CA GLU A 265 -9.10 -13.12 22.66
C GLU A 265 -10.25 -12.52 21.83
N ASN A 266 -10.19 -12.58 20.50
CA ASN A 266 -11.20 -12.00 19.60
C ASN A 266 -12.22 -13.01 19.04
N LEU A 267 -12.06 -14.30 19.35
CA LEU A 267 -12.86 -15.41 18.83
C LEU A 267 -14.36 -15.17 18.92
N LYS A 268 -14.85 -14.71 20.08
CA LYS A 268 -16.29 -14.51 20.31
C LYS A 268 -16.87 -13.41 19.43
N ASP A 269 -16.16 -12.30 19.27
CA ASP A 269 -16.63 -11.17 18.47
C ASP A 269 -16.57 -11.51 16.97
N LYS A 270 -15.49 -12.16 16.53
CA LYS A 270 -15.38 -12.71 15.17
C LYS A 270 -16.52 -13.69 14.84
N VAL A 271 -16.88 -14.61 15.76
CA VAL A 271 -18.05 -15.49 15.59
C VAL A 271 -19.34 -14.68 15.49
N ASN A 272 -19.61 -13.77 16.42
CA ASN A 272 -20.86 -12.99 16.42
C ASN A 272 -21.02 -12.17 15.12
N ILE A 273 -19.93 -11.57 14.62
CA ILE A 273 -19.92 -10.81 13.35
C ILE A 273 -20.15 -11.74 12.16
N ASN A 274 -19.54 -12.93 12.13
CA ASN A 274 -19.74 -13.92 11.07
C ASN A 274 -21.20 -14.40 11.03
N GLU A 275 -21.78 -14.70 12.18
CA GLU A 275 -23.18 -15.16 12.30
C GLU A 275 -24.20 -14.07 11.93
N ALA A 276 -23.94 -12.82 12.32
CA ALA A 276 -24.77 -11.68 11.93
C ALA A 276 -24.66 -11.39 10.42
N ALA A 277 -23.48 -11.58 9.81
CA ALA A 277 -23.29 -11.48 8.36
C ALA A 277 -24.00 -12.61 7.59
N LYS A 278 -23.92 -13.86 8.07
CA LYS A 278 -24.69 -15.00 7.53
C LYS A 278 -26.20 -14.80 7.64
N SER A 279 -26.64 -14.09 8.68
CA SER A 279 -28.06 -13.77 8.93
C SER A 279 -28.55 -12.50 8.19
N ALA A 280 -27.68 -11.84 7.41
CA ALA A 280 -28.03 -10.60 6.72
C ALA A 280 -29.01 -10.83 5.57
N THR A 281 -29.99 -9.94 5.43
CA THR A 281 -31.07 -10.05 4.44
C THR A 281 -30.95 -9.00 3.35
N GLU A 282 -31.35 -9.30 2.11
CA GLU A 282 -31.37 -8.32 1.00
C GLU A 282 -31.98 -6.97 1.39
N ALA A 283 -31.29 -5.87 1.05
CA ALA A 283 -31.70 -4.51 1.36
C ALA A 283 -32.14 -3.76 0.09
N ASN A 284 -33.27 -3.07 0.18
CA ASN A 284 -33.73 -2.16 -0.87
C ASN A 284 -33.02 -0.80 -0.75
N LEU A 285 -31.78 -0.70 -1.26
CA LEU A 285 -31.00 0.55 -1.28
C LEU A 285 -31.77 1.69 -1.96
N ALA A 286 -32.52 1.38 -3.03
CA ALA A 286 -33.31 2.36 -3.79
C ALA A 286 -34.45 3.02 -2.99
N GLU A 287 -34.93 2.38 -1.91
CA GLU A 287 -35.86 2.97 -0.95
C GLU A 287 -35.15 3.58 0.26
N LEU A 288 -34.06 2.96 0.69
CA LEU A 288 -33.26 3.35 1.85
C LEU A 288 -32.61 4.73 1.68
N ILE A 289 -31.95 4.98 0.55
CA ILE A 289 -31.16 6.20 0.28
C ILE A 289 -32.01 7.49 0.19
N LYS A 290 -33.34 7.37 0.21
CA LYS A 290 -34.30 8.48 0.28
C LYS A 290 -34.61 8.97 1.70
N ASN A 291 -34.27 8.15 2.70
CA ASN A 291 -34.71 8.34 4.09
C ASN A 291 -33.56 8.18 5.10
N GLU A 292 -32.52 7.43 4.76
CA GLU A 292 -31.32 7.19 5.58
C GLU A 292 -30.08 7.75 4.88
N THR A 293 -29.13 8.20 5.69
CA THR A 293 -27.77 8.52 5.27
C THR A 293 -26.91 7.28 5.45
N LEU A 294 -26.26 6.82 4.37
CA LEU A 294 -25.40 5.64 4.40
C LEU A 294 -23.94 6.09 4.44
N THR A 295 -23.28 5.81 5.57
CA THR A 295 -21.93 6.31 5.85
C THR A 295 -20.90 5.21 5.67
N TRP A 296 -19.82 5.50 4.94
CA TRP A 296 -18.61 4.70 4.87
C TRP A 296 -17.51 5.30 5.76
N PHE A 297 -16.53 4.48 6.14
CA PHE A 297 -15.36 4.89 6.93
C PHE A 297 -14.10 4.38 6.22
N ALA A 298 -13.10 5.24 6.03
CA ALA A 298 -11.81 4.89 5.44
C ALA A 298 -10.66 5.47 6.28
N SER A 299 -9.48 4.85 6.19
CA SER A 299 -8.30 5.33 6.90
C SER A 299 -7.00 4.96 6.18
N GLU A 300 -5.97 5.77 6.43
CA GLU A 300 -4.58 5.51 6.03
C GLU A 300 -3.67 5.60 7.27
N GLU A 301 -2.60 4.78 7.33
CA GLU A 301 -1.43 5.06 8.18
C GLU A 301 -0.16 5.28 7.34
N GLU A 302 0.20 6.54 7.08
CA GLU A 302 1.47 6.90 6.43
C GLU A 302 2.45 7.51 7.44
N ASN A 303 3.66 6.95 7.54
CA ASN A 303 4.73 7.43 8.42
C ASN A 303 4.33 7.57 9.91
N GLY A 304 3.35 6.76 10.36
CA GLY A 304 2.80 6.77 11.73
C GLY A 304 1.71 7.80 11.98
N LEU A 305 1.23 8.50 10.94
CA LEU A 305 0.08 9.40 10.99
C LEU A 305 -1.18 8.66 10.56
N LYS A 306 -2.22 8.78 11.40
CA LYS A 306 -3.50 8.10 11.22
C LYS A 306 -4.49 9.04 10.57
N GLU A 307 -4.49 9.04 9.24
CA GLU A 307 -5.49 9.75 8.46
C GLU A 307 -6.81 9.01 8.60
N LEU A 308 -7.81 9.67 9.19
CA LEU A 308 -9.16 9.15 9.35
C LEU A 308 -10.09 9.96 8.46
N SER A 309 -10.86 9.28 7.61
CA SER A 309 -11.99 9.91 6.92
C SER A 309 -13.28 9.09 7.06
N TYR A 310 -14.40 9.78 6.91
CA TYR A 310 -15.70 9.15 6.72
C TYR A 310 -16.50 10.00 5.74
N GLY A 311 -17.39 9.37 4.99
CA GLY A 311 -18.24 10.09 4.06
C GLY A 311 -19.57 9.40 3.87
N PHE A 312 -20.49 10.09 3.21
CA PHE A 312 -21.80 9.54 2.92
C PHE A 312 -22.34 10.02 1.58
N VAL A 313 -23.23 9.19 1.02
CA VAL A 313 -24.02 9.51 -0.17
C VAL A 313 -25.50 9.44 0.20
N ALA A 314 -26.25 10.48 -0.13
CA ALA A 314 -27.68 10.61 0.16
C ALA A 314 -28.45 11.31 -0.98
N LEU A 315 -29.76 11.05 -1.06
CA LEU A 315 -30.66 11.84 -1.90
C LEU A 315 -31.41 12.89 -1.08
N GLY A 316 -31.28 14.15 -1.50
CA GLY A 316 -32.06 15.26 -0.98
C GLY A 316 -33.52 15.28 -1.49
N LYS A 317 -34.28 16.30 -1.09
CA LYS A 317 -35.74 16.30 -1.23
C LYS A 317 -36.24 16.51 -2.66
N ASN A 318 -35.38 16.99 -3.56
CA ASN A 318 -35.69 17.16 -4.98
C ASN A 318 -34.86 16.20 -5.86
N ASP A 319 -34.49 15.04 -5.31
CA ASP A 319 -33.55 14.07 -5.92
C ASP A 319 -32.16 14.66 -6.21
N GLU A 320 -31.77 15.71 -5.47
CA GLU A 320 -30.39 16.23 -5.50
C GLU A 320 -29.42 15.25 -4.83
N VAL A 321 -28.29 14.95 -5.47
CA VAL A 321 -27.25 14.11 -4.85
C VAL A 321 -26.48 14.94 -3.83
N ILE A 322 -26.31 14.37 -2.64
CA ILE A 322 -25.42 14.87 -1.59
C ILE A 322 -24.33 13.82 -1.43
N ASP A 323 -23.13 14.18 -1.85
CA ASP A 323 -21.88 13.42 -1.71
C ASP A 323 -20.93 14.29 -0.86
N GLN A 324 -20.59 13.82 0.34
CA GLN A 324 -19.78 14.58 1.30
C GLN A 324 -18.84 13.67 2.09
N GLU A 325 -17.55 13.95 1.96
CA GLU A 325 -16.46 13.36 2.74
C GLU A 325 -16.03 14.32 3.87
N TYR A 326 -15.56 13.77 4.98
CA TYR A 326 -14.92 14.47 6.08
C TYR A 326 -13.59 13.81 6.43
N GLU A 327 -12.53 14.60 6.56
CA GLU A 327 -11.20 14.19 7.04
C GLU A 327 -10.96 14.72 8.45
N LEU A 328 -10.21 13.98 9.27
CA LEU A 328 -9.76 14.47 10.57
C LEU A 328 -8.69 15.56 10.41
N ASP A 329 -9.02 16.81 10.74
CA ASP A 329 -8.00 17.85 10.90
C ASP A 329 -7.30 17.68 12.25
N HIS A 330 -6.11 17.09 12.24
CA HIS A 330 -5.23 16.93 13.40
C HIS A 330 -4.89 18.26 14.11
N ALA A 331 -5.06 19.43 13.48
CA ALA A 331 -4.84 20.72 14.13
C ALA A 331 -6.02 21.20 14.98
N SER A 332 -7.26 20.77 14.67
CA SER A 332 -8.47 21.10 15.42
C SER A 332 -9.07 19.92 16.20
N ASP A 333 -8.55 18.70 15.99
CA ASP A 333 -9.07 17.44 16.57
C ASP A 333 -10.57 17.27 16.25
N SER A 334 -10.90 17.50 14.98
CA SER A 334 -12.28 17.53 14.49
C SER A 334 -12.35 17.15 13.01
N PHE A 335 -13.42 16.46 12.64
CA PHE A 335 -13.70 16.11 11.25
C PHE A 335 -14.18 17.36 10.49
N VAL A 336 -13.46 17.70 9.42
CA VAL A 336 -13.73 18.86 8.56
C VAL A 336 -14.17 18.40 7.16
N PRO A 337 -15.14 19.08 6.52
CA PRO A 337 -15.64 18.66 5.21
C PRO A 337 -14.59 18.85 4.13
N VAL A 338 -14.32 17.78 3.38
CA VAL A 338 -13.49 17.82 2.16
C VAL A 338 -14.34 18.37 1.01
N THR A 339 -13.70 19.06 0.07
CA THR A 339 -14.35 19.48 -1.17
C THR A 339 -13.91 18.54 -2.29
N ASN A 340 -14.82 17.70 -2.78
CA ASN A 340 -14.53 16.79 -3.89
C ASN A 340 -14.23 17.61 -5.16
N MET A 341 -12.96 17.63 -5.56
CA MET A 341 -12.47 18.42 -6.69
C MET A 341 -11.77 17.48 -7.68
N ALA A 342 -12.19 17.55 -8.94
CA ALA A 342 -11.53 16.81 -10.02
C ALA A 342 -10.02 17.12 -10.03
N ASN A 343 -9.20 16.08 -10.08
CA ASN A 343 -7.74 16.19 -10.10
C ASN A 343 -7.31 16.75 -11.47
N PRO A 344 -6.83 18.00 -11.56
CA PRO A 344 -6.52 18.61 -12.85
C PRO A 344 -5.25 18.04 -13.49
N GLU A 345 -4.42 17.31 -12.75
CA GLU A 345 -3.18 16.71 -13.24
C GLU A 345 -3.39 15.29 -13.79
N GLN A 346 -4.46 14.61 -13.40
CA GLN A 346 -4.81 13.27 -13.88
C GLN A 346 -5.97 13.36 -14.87
N LEU A 347 -5.81 12.86 -16.09
CA LEU A 347 -6.87 12.83 -17.09
C LEU A 347 -7.36 11.42 -17.37
N ILE A 348 -8.67 11.24 -17.41
CA ILE A 348 -9.38 10.02 -17.80
C ILE A 348 -10.01 10.19 -19.19
N LEU A 349 -10.03 9.12 -19.98
CA LEU A 349 -10.72 9.07 -21.27
C LEU A 349 -12.15 8.57 -21.07
N ASP A 350 -13.10 9.49 -21.14
CA ASP A 350 -14.54 9.27 -21.02
C ASP A 350 -15.27 9.65 -22.33
N LYS A 351 -16.61 9.60 -22.33
CA LYS A 351 -17.50 9.78 -23.49
C LYS A 351 -17.31 11.12 -24.23
N GLU A 352 -16.96 12.20 -23.53
CA GLU A 352 -16.68 13.52 -24.13
C GLU A 352 -15.20 13.69 -24.54
N GLY A 353 -14.31 12.80 -24.09
CA GLY A 353 -12.89 12.79 -24.40
C GLY A 353 -12.00 12.71 -23.16
N TRP A 354 -10.85 13.38 -23.22
CA TRP A 354 -9.91 13.44 -22.10
C TRP A 354 -10.33 14.54 -21.13
N GLU A 355 -10.81 14.15 -19.96
CA GLU A 355 -11.34 15.04 -18.90
C GLU A 355 -10.55 14.86 -17.60
N ALA A 356 -10.64 15.83 -16.68
CA ALA A 356 -10.01 15.72 -15.37
C ALA A 356 -10.66 14.59 -14.56
N GLU A 357 -9.84 13.74 -13.95
CA GLU A 357 -10.31 12.57 -13.21
C GLU A 357 -10.98 13.00 -11.90
N THR A 358 -12.19 12.52 -11.67
CA THR A 358 -13.01 12.77 -10.48
C THR A 358 -13.78 11.52 -10.09
N ASP A 359 -14.10 11.42 -8.81
CA ASP A 359 -14.90 10.34 -8.23
C ASP A 359 -16.23 10.85 -7.65
N ALA A 360 -16.47 12.17 -7.71
CA ALA A 360 -17.68 12.79 -7.17
C ALA A 360 -18.95 12.22 -7.80
N ILE A 361 -19.94 11.85 -6.98
CA ILE A 361 -21.21 11.31 -7.47
C ILE A 361 -22.11 12.47 -7.95
N VAL A 362 -22.44 12.50 -9.23
CA VAL A 362 -23.26 13.56 -9.85
C VAL A 362 -24.73 13.17 -10.00
N LYS A 363 -25.03 11.86 -10.01
CA LYS A 363 -26.41 11.34 -10.12
C LYS A 363 -26.50 9.95 -9.50
N ILE A 364 -27.68 9.61 -8.99
CA ILE A 364 -28.01 8.26 -8.50
C ILE A 364 -29.25 7.78 -9.25
N THR A 365 -29.14 6.65 -9.93
CA THR A 365 -30.29 5.98 -10.57
C THR A 365 -30.80 4.86 -9.69
N LEU A 366 -32.12 4.79 -9.50
CA LEU A 366 -32.79 3.84 -8.61
C LEU A 366 -33.42 2.70 -9.43
N ASN A 367 -33.07 1.46 -9.13
CA ASN A 367 -33.54 0.29 -9.88
C ASN A 367 -34.72 -0.42 -9.18
N ASN A 368 -35.53 -1.12 -9.97
CA ASN A 368 -36.69 -1.89 -9.50
C ASN A 368 -36.32 -3.17 -8.73
N ASP A 369 -35.07 -3.64 -8.86
CA ASP A 369 -34.53 -4.79 -8.11
C ASP A 369 -34.04 -4.40 -6.70
N GLY A 370 -34.14 -3.11 -6.33
CA GLY A 370 -33.70 -2.55 -5.05
C GLY A 370 -32.26 -2.04 -5.04
N SER A 371 -31.48 -2.29 -6.11
CA SER A 371 -30.15 -1.73 -6.29
C SER A 371 -30.18 -0.25 -6.69
N ILE A 372 -29.03 0.40 -6.62
CA ILE A 372 -28.80 1.74 -7.15
C ILE A 372 -27.66 1.71 -8.18
N ILE A 373 -27.57 2.73 -9.02
CA ILE A 373 -26.37 3.02 -9.82
C ILE A 373 -25.83 4.36 -9.34
N LEU A 374 -24.56 4.39 -8.95
CA LEU A 374 -23.82 5.61 -8.68
C LEU A 374 -23.21 6.09 -10.00
N GLU A 375 -23.66 7.25 -10.47
CA GLU A 375 -23.12 7.91 -11.66
C GLU A 375 -22.14 8.99 -11.20
N THR A 376 -20.85 8.79 -11.48
CA THR A 376 -19.79 9.74 -11.12
C THR A 376 -19.63 10.82 -12.19
N GLY A 377 -18.85 11.87 -11.88
CA GLY A 377 -18.46 12.88 -12.85
C GLY A 377 -17.70 12.32 -14.07
N ASN A 378 -17.14 11.12 -14.00
CA ASN A 378 -16.64 10.37 -15.15
C ASN A 378 -17.41 9.05 -15.33
N SER A 379 -18.10 8.91 -16.45
CA SER A 379 -19.07 7.83 -16.67
C SER A 379 -18.45 6.43 -16.81
N SER A 380 -17.15 6.35 -17.12
CA SER A 380 -16.36 5.10 -17.06
C SER A 380 -16.05 4.62 -15.64
N LYS A 381 -16.39 5.38 -14.58
CA LYS A 381 -16.33 4.95 -13.18
C LYS A 381 -17.70 4.62 -12.57
N ASN A 382 -18.77 4.60 -13.38
CA ASN A 382 -20.11 4.32 -12.89
C ASN A 382 -20.23 2.86 -12.42
N GLU A 383 -20.94 2.65 -11.32
CA GLU A 383 -21.12 1.32 -10.71
C GLU A 383 -22.56 1.06 -10.28
N LYS A 384 -22.97 -0.21 -10.36
CA LYS A 384 -24.22 -0.71 -9.77
C LYS A 384 -23.92 -1.23 -8.37
N VAL A 385 -24.71 -0.80 -7.39
CA VAL A 385 -24.51 -1.10 -5.98
C VAL A 385 -25.75 -1.80 -5.41
N SER A 386 -25.51 -2.91 -4.72
CA SER A 386 -26.50 -3.70 -3.98
C SER A 386 -26.01 -3.93 -2.55
N ALA A 387 -26.89 -4.30 -1.62
CA ALA A 387 -26.46 -4.60 -0.25
C ALA A 387 -27.38 -5.58 0.49
N LYS A 388 -26.82 -6.27 1.50
CA LYS A 388 -27.57 -7.00 2.53
C LYS A 388 -27.54 -6.24 3.86
N LYS A 389 -28.71 -6.04 4.46
CA LYS A 389 -28.86 -5.44 5.79
C LYS A 389 -28.49 -6.45 6.88
N MET A 390 -27.57 -6.04 7.75
CA MET A 390 -27.04 -6.79 8.89
C MET A 390 -27.41 -6.07 10.20
N ASP A 391 -27.86 -6.82 11.20
CA ASP A 391 -28.06 -6.29 12.57
C ASP A 391 -26.70 -6.20 13.27
N LEU A 392 -26.35 -5.01 13.77
CA LEU A 392 -25.14 -4.77 14.55
C LEU A 392 -25.39 -4.76 16.06
N SER A 393 -26.66 -4.86 16.50
CA SER A 393 -27.05 -4.73 17.90
C SER A 393 -26.26 -5.65 18.83
N GLY A 394 -25.45 -5.06 19.72
CA GLY A 394 -24.62 -5.82 20.66
C GLY A 394 -23.39 -6.50 20.05
N LEU A 395 -22.96 -6.10 18.85
CA LEU A 395 -21.64 -6.42 18.30
C LEU A 395 -20.60 -5.38 18.74
N ASN A 396 -19.34 -5.81 18.80
CA ASN A 396 -18.21 -4.95 19.17
C ASN A 396 -17.81 -4.01 18.00
N VAL A 397 -17.73 -2.71 18.26
CA VAL A 397 -17.53 -1.68 17.22
C VAL A 397 -16.16 -1.81 16.55
N SER A 398 -15.09 -1.89 17.35
CA SER A 398 -13.71 -2.10 16.85
C SER A 398 -13.64 -3.34 15.95
N SER A 399 -14.21 -4.46 16.39
CA SER A 399 -14.17 -5.73 15.63
C SER A 399 -14.95 -5.69 14.32
N VAL A 400 -16.02 -4.89 14.21
CA VAL A 400 -16.73 -4.65 12.94
C VAL A 400 -15.90 -3.74 12.02
N LEU A 401 -15.29 -2.68 12.56
CA LEU A 401 -14.47 -1.74 11.79
C LEU A 401 -13.23 -2.40 11.16
N LYS A 402 -12.65 -3.44 11.80
CA LYS A 402 -11.58 -4.28 11.21
C LYS A 402 -12.00 -5.03 9.94
N LYS A 403 -13.28 -5.04 9.59
CA LYS A 403 -13.81 -5.64 8.36
C LYS A 403 -14.37 -4.57 7.39
N SER A 404 -14.28 -3.27 7.72
CA SER A 404 -14.82 -2.18 6.89
C SER A 404 -13.83 -1.07 6.55
N ALA A 405 -12.68 -0.99 7.24
CA ALA A 405 -11.64 0.01 7.00
C ALA A 405 -10.34 -0.69 6.54
N ASP A 406 -9.76 -0.18 5.44
CA ASP A 406 -8.75 -0.87 4.62
C ASP A 406 -7.44 -1.23 5.35
N ASP A 407 -7.17 -0.60 6.50
CA ASP A 407 -5.92 -0.71 7.27
C ASP A 407 -6.13 -0.98 8.78
N GLU A 408 -7.36 -1.29 9.20
CA GLU A 408 -7.79 -1.38 10.61
C GLU A 408 -7.56 -0.12 11.49
N VAL A 409 -7.14 1.03 10.93
CA VAL A 409 -6.75 2.19 11.75
C VAL A 409 -7.95 2.78 12.49
N TRP A 410 -9.12 2.88 11.86
CA TRP A 410 -10.39 3.18 12.54
C TRP A 410 -10.69 2.27 13.74
N ALA A 411 -10.40 0.97 13.64
CA ALA A 411 -10.60 0.04 14.76
C ALA A 411 -9.56 0.24 15.89
N SER A 412 -8.38 0.77 15.56
CA SER A 412 -7.32 1.05 16.54
C SER A 412 -7.58 2.30 17.40
N VAL A 413 -8.45 3.22 16.93
CA VAL A 413 -8.80 4.48 17.62
C VAL A 413 -10.14 4.41 18.36
N ILE A 414 -10.85 3.28 18.32
CA ILE A 414 -12.14 3.10 19.00
C ILE A 414 -11.93 2.31 20.31
N PRO A 415 -12.63 2.65 21.42
CA PRO A 415 -12.56 1.88 22.66
C PRO A 415 -12.89 0.40 22.41
N GLN A 416 -11.99 -0.48 22.87
CA GLN A 416 -12.04 -1.91 22.50
C GLN A 416 -13.22 -2.67 23.14
N ASP A 417 -13.87 -2.09 24.15
CA ASP A 417 -15.09 -2.59 24.79
C ASP A 417 -16.38 -1.89 24.30
N LEU A 418 -16.29 -0.99 23.32
CA LEU A 418 -17.46 -0.31 22.75
C LEU A 418 -18.35 -1.30 21.97
N MET A 419 -19.64 -1.29 22.28
CA MET A 419 -20.65 -2.14 21.65
C MET A 419 -21.71 -1.29 20.96
N PHE A 420 -22.20 -1.72 19.79
CA PHE A 420 -23.32 -1.07 19.13
C PHE A 420 -24.62 -1.21 19.96
N PRO A 421 -25.43 -0.14 20.08
CA PRO A 421 -26.72 -0.20 20.77
C PRO A 421 -27.77 -0.97 19.97
N SER A 422 -28.91 -1.27 20.61
CA SER A 422 -30.01 -1.99 19.95
C SER A 422 -30.66 -1.19 18.82
N ASN A 423 -31.07 -1.88 17.75
CA ASN A 423 -31.62 -1.32 16.51
C ASN A 423 -30.60 -0.53 15.67
N THR A 424 -29.34 -0.93 15.72
CA THR A 424 -28.27 -0.36 14.90
C THR A 424 -27.91 -1.34 13.78
N TYR A 425 -27.73 -0.86 12.57
CA TYR A 425 -27.59 -1.68 11.37
C TYR A 425 -26.40 -1.27 10.51
N GLY A 426 -25.83 -2.29 9.86
CA GLY A 426 -24.85 -2.16 8.80
C GLY A 426 -25.39 -2.75 7.51
N TYR A 427 -24.79 -2.39 6.39
CA TYR A 427 -25.16 -2.84 5.05
C TYR A 427 -23.90 -3.39 4.39
N LEU A 428 -23.88 -4.71 4.18
CA LEU A 428 -22.83 -5.43 3.45
C LEU A 428 -23.01 -5.12 1.97
N VAL A 429 -22.14 -4.29 1.41
CA VAL A 429 -22.25 -3.84 0.02
C VAL A 429 -21.66 -4.85 -0.97
N SER A 430 -22.16 -4.82 -2.20
CA SER A 430 -21.53 -5.43 -3.37
C SER A 430 -21.68 -4.49 -4.57
N SER A 431 -20.54 -4.17 -5.20
CA SER A 431 -20.41 -3.29 -6.37
C SER A 431 -20.13 -4.09 -7.65
N GLU A 432 -20.76 -3.68 -8.74
CA GLU A 432 -20.53 -4.16 -10.12
C GLU A 432 -20.13 -2.96 -10.98
N LYS A 433 -18.95 -2.97 -11.59
CA LYS A 433 -18.45 -1.84 -12.38
C LYS A 433 -19.06 -1.87 -13.78
N LEU A 434 -19.67 -0.77 -14.23
CA LEU A 434 -20.43 -0.76 -15.49
C LEU A 434 -19.55 -0.73 -16.75
N GLU A 435 -18.28 -0.34 -16.62
CA GLU A 435 -17.25 -0.49 -17.64
C GLU A 435 -16.06 -1.24 -17.02
N GLY A 436 -15.54 -2.28 -17.69
CA GLY A 436 -14.45 -3.13 -17.16
C GLY A 436 -13.06 -2.48 -17.15
N GLY A 437 -12.99 -1.14 -17.08
CA GLY A 437 -11.76 -0.36 -17.07
C GLY A 437 -11.74 0.82 -18.03
N PHE A 438 -10.78 1.71 -17.81
CA PHE A 438 -10.65 3.01 -18.47
C PHE A 438 -9.20 3.32 -18.84
N TYR A 439 -8.99 4.31 -19.69
CA TYR A 439 -7.65 4.84 -19.97
C TYR A 439 -7.43 6.13 -19.19
N THR A 440 -6.27 6.25 -18.55
CA THR A 440 -5.89 7.43 -17.76
C THR A 440 -4.44 7.85 -18.07
N PHE A 441 -4.11 9.12 -17.92
CA PHE A 441 -2.72 9.60 -17.91
C PHE A 441 -2.51 10.80 -16.99
N ASN A 442 -1.34 10.85 -16.35
CA ASN A 442 -0.91 12.02 -15.59
C ASN A 442 -0.21 13.02 -16.52
N LYS A 443 -0.54 14.31 -16.44
CA LYS A 443 0.12 15.40 -17.19
C LYS A 443 1.57 15.59 -16.75
N GLY A 444 1.78 15.61 -15.44
CA GLY A 444 3.08 15.60 -14.81
C GLY A 444 3.77 16.96 -14.76
N SER A 445 4.28 17.30 -13.58
CA SER A 445 5.14 18.46 -13.34
C SER A 445 6.59 18.09 -12.94
N TRP A 446 6.94 16.80 -12.89
CA TRP A 446 8.22 16.27 -12.39
C TRP A 446 9.49 16.77 -13.10
N CYS A 447 9.34 17.34 -14.31
CA CYS A 447 10.41 17.91 -15.12
C CYS A 447 10.39 19.46 -15.14
N LYS A 448 9.45 20.09 -14.43
CA LYS A 448 9.25 21.55 -14.45
C LYS A 448 10.45 22.33 -13.91
N GLU A 449 11.15 21.76 -12.92
CA GLU A 449 12.31 22.38 -12.27
C GLU A 449 13.63 21.93 -12.93
N ASP A 450 13.80 20.62 -13.14
CA ASP A 450 15.00 20.02 -13.74
C ASP A 450 15.12 20.25 -15.27
N SER A 451 14.02 20.54 -15.97
CA SER A 451 13.97 20.72 -17.43
C SER A 451 12.83 21.65 -17.84
N PRO A 452 12.84 22.93 -17.42
CA PRO A 452 11.75 23.88 -17.65
C PRO A 452 11.46 24.08 -19.15
N GLU A 453 12.47 23.98 -20.02
CA GLU A 453 12.32 23.98 -21.47
C GLU A 453 11.59 22.76 -22.01
N ARG A 454 11.77 21.56 -21.44
CA ARG A 454 10.93 20.38 -21.76
C ARG A 454 9.49 20.63 -21.35
N TYR A 455 9.27 21.09 -20.12
CA TYR A 455 7.93 21.36 -19.59
C TYR A 455 7.19 22.40 -20.45
N ALA A 456 7.87 23.49 -20.82
CA ALA A 456 7.33 24.49 -21.73
C ALA A 456 7.07 23.94 -23.15
N ALA A 457 7.99 23.13 -23.69
CA ALA A 457 7.87 22.56 -25.03
C ALA A 457 6.72 21.54 -25.17
N LEU A 458 6.29 20.90 -24.08
CA LEU A 458 5.20 19.92 -24.03
C LEU A 458 3.86 20.52 -23.55
N ASN A 459 3.70 21.84 -23.65
CA ASN A 459 2.55 22.64 -23.19
C ASN A 459 2.29 22.58 -21.67
N GLN A 460 3.33 22.82 -20.87
CA GLN A 460 3.27 22.75 -19.40
C GLN A 460 2.87 21.35 -18.89
N MET A 461 3.51 20.34 -19.47
CA MET A 461 3.38 18.94 -19.07
C MET A 461 4.73 18.25 -19.19
N CYS A 462 4.93 17.17 -18.44
CA CYS A 462 6.13 16.34 -18.54
C CYS A 462 5.89 15.03 -19.28
N ASN A 463 4.63 14.57 -19.29
CA ASN A 463 4.19 13.44 -20.09
C ASN A 463 4.26 13.79 -21.59
N GLY A 464 5.06 13.03 -22.32
CA GLY A 464 5.23 13.13 -23.75
C GLY A 464 6.20 12.07 -24.23
N ILE A 465 6.04 11.63 -25.47
CA ILE A 465 6.95 10.66 -26.10
C ILE A 465 7.71 11.33 -27.26
N SER A 466 8.98 10.98 -27.40
CA SER A 466 9.87 11.49 -28.44
C SER A 466 10.32 10.37 -29.40
N ALA A 467 10.68 10.77 -30.61
CA ALA A 467 11.39 9.93 -31.56
C ALA A 467 12.60 10.70 -32.08
N ILE A 468 13.67 9.97 -32.41
CA ILE A 468 14.84 10.57 -33.02
C ILE A 468 14.54 10.82 -34.50
N LYS A 469 14.18 12.05 -34.84
CA LYS A 469 13.86 12.51 -36.20
C LYS A 469 14.99 13.42 -36.70
N ASN A 470 15.51 13.17 -37.90
CA ASN A 470 16.65 13.91 -38.46
C ASN A 470 17.85 14.00 -37.50
N GLU A 471 18.21 12.88 -36.86
CA GLU A 471 19.30 12.77 -35.87
C GLU A 471 19.11 13.61 -34.59
N LYS A 472 17.90 14.12 -34.34
CA LYS A 472 17.53 14.87 -33.12
C LYS A 472 16.36 14.24 -32.40
N ASP A 473 16.45 14.17 -31.08
CA ASP A 473 15.30 13.77 -30.27
C ASP A 473 14.19 14.83 -30.39
N THR A 474 12.99 14.39 -30.78
CA THR A 474 11.89 15.27 -31.21
C THR A 474 10.58 14.79 -30.61
N TRP A 475 9.89 15.65 -29.86
CA TRP A 475 8.56 15.37 -29.33
C TRP A 475 7.56 15.11 -30.45
N ILE A 476 6.79 14.04 -30.32
CA ILE A 476 5.90 13.55 -31.37
C ILE A 476 4.54 14.24 -31.25
N ALA A 477 4.04 14.81 -32.35
CA ALA A 477 2.75 15.51 -32.37
C ALA A 477 1.57 14.57 -32.63
N THR A 478 1.73 13.59 -33.53
CA THR A 478 0.66 12.67 -33.96
C THR A 478 1.04 11.20 -33.78
N LEU A 479 0.05 10.32 -33.61
CA LEU A 479 0.28 8.87 -33.56
C LEU A 479 0.92 8.35 -34.85
N VAL A 480 0.61 8.95 -36.00
CA VAL A 480 1.21 8.60 -37.31
C VAL A 480 2.74 8.74 -37.26
N ASP A 481 3.25 9.81 -36.64
CA ASP A 481 4.68 10.09 -36.56
C ASP A 481 5.48 9.12 -35.67
N THR A 482 4.80 8.31 -34.83
CA THR A 482 5.44 7.21 -34.07
C THR A 482 5.79 6.00 -34.95
N VAL A 483 5.24 5.88 -36.16
CA VAL A 483 5.62 4.84 -37.13
C VAL A 483 6.93 5.24 -37.83
N ALA A 484 7.87 4.30 -37.95
CA ALA A 484 9.11 4.51 -38.68
C ALA A 484 8.87 4.61 -40.19
N ALA A 485 9.37 5.69 -40.81
CA ALA A 485 9.32 5.86 -42.26
C ALA A 485 10.29 4.89 -42.97
N ASN A 486 11.40 4.53 -42.32
CA ASN A 486 12.34 3.52 -42.82
C ASN A 486 12.34 2.24 -41.95
N ALA A 487 11.79 1.16 -42.53
CA ALA A 487 11.69 -0.18 -41.94
C ALA A 487 12.99 -1.03 -41.97
N GLN A 488 14.12 -0.52 -42.46
CA GLN A 488 15.41 -1.23 -42.40
C GLN A 488 15.80 -1.57 -40.95
N SER A 489 16.50 -2.70 -40.75
CA SER A 489 17.05 -3.02 -39.42
C SER A 489 18.12 -2.00 -39.03
N ARG A 490 18.20 -1.64 -37.75
CA ARG A 490 19.29 -0.80 -37.19
C ARG A 490 20.45 -1.62 -36.62
N GLU A 491 20.30 -2.94 -36.56
CA GLU A 491 21.29 -3.90 -36.05
C GLU A 491 22.68 -3.69 -36.66
N GLY A 492 23.71 -3.56 -35.81
CA GLY A 492 25.09 -3.34 -36.26
C GLY A 492 25.37 -1.94 -36.82
N THR A 493 24.47 -0.97 -36.61
CA THR A 493 24.63 0.43 -37.04
C THR A 493 24.45 1.39 -35.86
N THR A 494 24.92 2.63 -36.01
CA THR A 494 24.64 3.74 -35.10
C THR A 494 23.39 4.55 -35.49
N ASN A 495 22.67 4.14 -36.55
CA ASN A 495 21.53 4.90 -37.09
C ASN A 495 20.31 4.78 -36.18
N SER A 496 20.02 5.86 -35.44
CA SER A 496 18.89 5.96 -34.51
C SER A 496 17.64 6.60 -35.11
N VAL A 497 17.64 6.99 -36.39
CA VAL A 497 16.49 7.70 -37.00
C VAL A 497 15.23 6.83 -36.95
N ASP A 498 14.11 7.46 -36.60
CA ASP A 498 12.80 6.84 -36.32
C ASP A 498 12.74 5.89 -35.12
N LEU A 499 13.78 5.82 -34.28
CA LEU A 499 13.71 5.07 -33.03
C LEU A 499 13.10 5.90 -31.91
N ILE A 500 12.28 5.24 -31.08
CA ILE A 500 11.65 5.78 -29.87
C ILE A 500 12.40 5.24 -28.65
N PRO A 501 13.06 6.07 -27.80
CA PRO A 501 13.56 5.65 -26.51
C PRO A 501 12.38 5.29 -25.59
N ILE A 502 12.35 4.07 -25.03
CA ILE A 502 11.11 3.54 -24.43
C ILE A 502 11.28 2.87 -23.07
N ALA A 503 12.51 2.45 -22.73
CA ALA A 503 12.88 1.92 -21.42
C ALA A 503 14.39 2.07 -21.18
N GLY A 504 14.81 2.01 -19.92
CA GLY A 504 16.21 1.95 -19.50
C GLY A 504 16.68 0.52 -19.21
N LEU A 505 17.98 0.30 -19.32
CA LEU A 505 18.71 -0.87 -18.82
C LEU A 505 19.71 -0.40 -17.74
N ALA A 506 20.43 -1.32 -17.11
CA ALA A 506 21.53 -0.94 -16.21
C ALA A 506 22.73 -0.34 -16.99
N ASP A 507 22.97 -0.85 -18.20
CA ASP A 507 24.11 -0.56 -19.06
C ASP A 507 23.75 0.23 -20.34
N GLY A 508 22.48 0.65 -20.51
CA GLY A 508 22.06 1.43 -21.66
C GLY A 508 20.55 1.68 -21.77
N HIS A 509 20.03 1.70 -22.99
CA HIS A 509 18.63 1.99 -23.30
C HIS A 509 17.99 0.91 -24.18
N VAL A 510 16.66 0.78 -24.10
CA VAL A 510 15.83 0.07 -25.07
C VAL A 510 15.16 1.08 -25.99
N PHE A 511 15.24 0.81 -27.30
CA PHE A 511 14.61 1.58 -28.36
C PHE A 511 13.59 0.74 -29.11
N ALA A 512 12.45 1.33 -29.45
CA ALA A 512 11.40 0.72 -30.27
C ALA A 512 11.40 1.31 -31.69
N GLN A 513 11.22 0.43 -32.69
CA GLN A 513 10.94 0.77 -34.08
C GLN A 513 9.57 0.21 -34.46
N LEU A 514 8.55 1.07 -34.49
CA LEU A 514 7.21 0.69 -34.91
C LEU A 514 7.15 0.63 -36.44
N LEU A 515 6.85 -0.55 -36.99
CA LEU A 515 6.78 -0.79 -38.43
C LEU A 515 5.34 -0.68 -38.94
N SER A 516 5.14 -0.22 -40.17
CA SER A 516 3.81 -0.02 -40.78
C SER A 516 2.97 -1.30 -40.95
N ASN A 517 3.52 -2.48 -40.66
CA ASN A 517 2.84 -3.78 -40.65
C ASN A 517 2.35 -4.21 -39.26
N GLY A 518 2.36 -3.32 -38.26
CA GLY A 518 1.92 -3.62 -36.89
C GLY A 518 2.96 -4.34 -36.02
N LYS A 519 4.21 -4.51 -36.48
CA LYS A 519 5.29 -5.08 -35.67
C LYS A 519 6.14 -4.01 -35.00
N VAL A 520 6.71 -4.35 -33.84
CA VAL A 520 7.68 -3.54 -33.11
C VAL A 520 9.00 -4.29 -33.02
N VAL A 521 10.06 -3.72 -33.60
CA VAL A 521 11.42 -4.24 -33.45
C VAL A 521 12.10 -3.48 -32.32
N TYR A 522 12.64 -4.20 -31.34
CA TYR A 522 13.37 -3.61 -30.23
C TYR A 522 14.88 -3.73 -30.42
N TYR A 523 15.60 -2.72 -29.99
CA TYR A 523 17.06 -2.68 -29.96
C TYR A 523 17.55 -2.25 -28.58
N SER A 524 18.69 -2.76 -28.14
CA SER A 524 19.50 -2.15 -27.09
C SER A 524 20.68 -1.39 -27.69
N ARG A 525 21.17 -0.39 -26.94
CA ARG A 525 22.47 0.25 -27.13
C ARG A 525 22.96 0.72 -25.77
N GLY A 526 24.27 0.66 -25.53
CA GLY A 526 24.85 1.22 -24.32
C GLY A 526 24.71 2.74 -24.22
N TRP A 527 25.20 3.27 -23.10
CA TRP A 527 25.20 4.71 -22.79
C TRP A 527 26.06 5.53 -23.77
N ASP A 528 27.08 4.94 -24.42
CA ASP A 528 27.83 5.60 -25.50
C ASP A 528 27.00 5.64 -26.80
N TRP A 529 26.74 6.85 -27.29
CA TRP A 529 26.00 7.09 -28.53
C TRP A 529 26.71 6.61 -29.79
N ASN A 530 28.00 6.27 -29.72
CA ASN A 530 28.78 5.70 -30.81
C ASN A 530 28.68 4.17 -30.91
N GLU A 531 28.04 3.49 -29.95
CA GLU A 531 27.82 2.05 -30.02
C GLU A 531 26.79 1.66 -31.08
N ASN A 532 26.97 0.48 -31.65
CA ASN A 532 26.03 -0.10 -32.59
C ASN A 532 24.81 -0.67 -31.86
N PHE A 533 23.62 -0.48 -32.43
CA PHE A 533 22.39 -1.11 -31.94
C PHE A 533 22.48 -2.64 -32.03
N VAL A 534 22.16 -3.31 -30.92
CA VAL A 534 21.98 -4.77 -30.85
C VAL A 534 20.48 -5.05 -30.89
N LYS A 535 20.05 -5.93 -31.79
CA LYS A 535 18.63 -6.24 -31.99
C LYS A 535 18.18 -7.36 -31.05
N TYR A 536 17.00 -7.20 -30.44
CA TYR A 536 16.36 -8.28 -29.69
C TYR A 536 15.73 -9.32 -30.62
N ALA A 537 15.80 -10.59 -30.22
CA ALA A 537 15.21 -11.70 -30.98
C ALA A 537 13.67 -11.63 -30.98
N ASP A 538 13.09 -11.34 -29.81
CA ASP A 538 11.65 -11.20 -29.63
C ASP A 538 11.16 -9.84 -30.12
N GLN A 539 9.97 -9.82 -30.69
CA GLN A 539 9.33 -8.62 -31.26
C GLN A 539 8.00 -8.34 -30.56
N GLY A 540 7.68 -7.06 -30.42
CA GLY A 540 6.36 -6.62 -30.00
C GLY A 540 5.40 -6.46 -31.17
N GLU A 541 4.19 -6.06 -30.85
CA GLU A 541 3.15 -5.67 -31.79
C GLU A 541 2.60 -4.31 -31.41
N TRP A 542 2.06 -3.58 -32.39
CA TRP A 542 1.26 -2.40 -32.14
C TRP A 542 -0.01 -2.40 -32.99
N GLN A 543 -1.07 -1.85 -32.43
CA GLN A 543 -2.35 -1.67 -33.12
C GLN A 543 -3.02 -0.38 -32.66
N GLU A 544 -3.84 0.21 -33.53
CA GLU A 544 -4.77 1.26 -33.13
C GLU A 544 -6.04 0.64 -32.55
N ILE A 545 -6.53 1.27 -31.48
CA ILE A 545 -7.80 0.96 -30.82
C ILE A 545 -8.57 2.28 -30.69
N THR A 546 -9.90 2.18 -30.61
CA THR A 546 -10.77 3.35 -30.43
C THR A 546 -11.60 3.17 -29.17
N GLN A 547 -11.46 4.08 -28.21
CA GLN A 547 -12.27 4.14 -26.98
C GLN A 547 -12.93 5.52 -26.92
N HIS A 548 -14.25 5.57 -26.65
CA HIS A 548 -15.05 6.81 -26.66
C HIS A 548 -14.80 7.74 -27.86
N GLY A 549 -14.56 7.17 -29.05
CA GLY A 549 -14.28 7.94 -30.27
C GLY A 549 -12.88 8.56 -30.36
N LYS A 550 -11.99 8.37 -29.37
CA LYS A 550 -10.57 8.74 -29.44
C LYS A 550 -9.74 7.54 -29.86
N ALA A 551 -8.74 7.80 -30.70
CA ALA A 551 -7.73 6.81 -31.07
C ALA A 551 -6.67 6.69 -29.96
N LEU A 552 -6.32 5.45 -29.62
CA LEU A 552 -5.11 5.13 -28.87
C LEU A 552 -4.31 4.10 -29.66
N ARG A 553 -2.99 4.09 -29.46
CA ARG A 553 -2.11 3.04 -29.99
C ARG A 553 -1.63 2.16 -28.84
N LYS A 554 -2.06 0.90 -28.87
CA LYS A 554 -1.56 -0.17 -27.98
C LYS A 554 -0.23 -0.68 -28.54
N VAL A 555 0.80 -0.80 -27.71
CA VAL A 555 2.15 -1.29 -28.05
C VAL A 555 2.55 -2.33 -26.99
N THR A 556 3.05 -3.50 -27.40
CA THR A 556 3.41 -4.59 -26.45
C THR A 556 4.92 -4.79 -26.34
N LEU A 557 5.42 -4.98 -25.11
CA LEU A 557 6.82 -5.31 -24.80
C LEU A 557 6.95 -6.80 -24.46
N PRO A 558 7.80 -7.58 -25.17
CA PRO A 558 8.10 -8.95 -24.78
C PRO A 558 8.66 -9.06 -23.35
N ALA A 559 8.16 -10.02 -22.57
CA ALA A 559 8.57 -10.23 -21.18
C ALA A 559 10.09 -10.48 -21.01
N SER A 560 10.73 -11.08 -22.03
CA SER A 560 12.18 -11.30 -22.11
C SER A 560 13.03 -10.02 -22.20
N ILE A 561 12.39 -8.89 -22.53
CA ILE A 561 12.97 -7.54 -22.52
C ILE A 561 12.53 -6.82 -21.24
N ALA A 562 11.23 -6.86 -20.90
CA ALA A 562 10.68 -6.20 -19.71
C ALA A 562 11.39 -6.58 -18.41
N GLY A 563 11.68 -7.88 -18.20
CA GLY A 563 12.41 -8.37 -17.02
C GLY A 563 13.88 -7.92 -16.91
N LYS A 564 14.36 -7.06 -17.83
CA LYS A 564 15.71 -6.45 -17.82
C LYS A 564 15.68 -4.93 -17.65
N THR A 565 14.50 -4.30 -17.67
CA THR A 565 14.41 -2.84 -17.67
C THR A 565 14.56 -2.26 -16.26
N THR A 566 15.30 -1.16 -16.13
CA THR A 566 15.46 -0.41 -14.87
C THR A 566 14.36 0.64 -14.69
N TRP A 567 13.83 1.16 -15.79
CA TRP A 567 12.60 1.94 -15.88
C TRP A 567 11.95 1.66 -17.23
N SER A 568 10.63 1.83 -17.35
CA SER A 568 9.90 1.52 -18.59
C SER A 568 8.68 2.43 -18.74
N ASN A 569 8.37 2.83 -19.98
CA ASN A 569 7.10 3.53 -20.29
C ASN A 569 5.90 2.56 -20.37
N PHE A 570 6.14 1.24 -20.37
CA PHE A 570 5.09 0.23 -20.39
C PHE A 570 4.53 -0.01 -18.99
N ASN A 571 3.23 -0.25 -18.89
CA ASN A 571 2.59 -0.73 -17.67
C ASN A 571 3.21 -2.07 -17.25
N THR A 572 3.62 -2.18 -15.97
CA THR A 572 4.29 -3.37 -15.44
C THR A 572 3.35 -4.58 -15.30
N ALA A 573 2.04 -4.35 -15.17
CA ALA A 573 1.05 -5.41 -15.01
C ALA A 573 0.81 -6.24 -16.29
N ASP A 574 0.81 -5.60 -17.46
CA ASP A 574 0.48 -6.23 -18.75
C ASP A 574 1.54 -6.03 -19.85
N ASN A 575 2.70 -5.45 -19.49
CA ASN A 575 3.79 -5.07 -20.41
C ASN A 575 3.30 -4.29 -21.65
N THR A 576 2.27 -3.46 -21.48
CA THR A 576 1.65 -2.70 -22.55
C THR A 576 1.80 -1.19 -22.34
N LEU A 577 2.10 -0.48 -23.42
CA LEU A 577 2.09 0.98 -23.50
C LEU A 577 0.88 1.40 -24.33
N TYR A 578 0.15 2.41 -23.86
CA TYR A 578 -0.88 3.07 -24.66
C TYR A 578 -0.41 4.49 -24.98
N LEU A 579 -0.62 4.91 -26.23
CA LEU A 579 -0.29 6.26 -26.70
C LEU A 579 -1.54 6.95 -27.22
N THR A 580 -1.70 8.25 -26.96
CA THR A 580 -2.86 9.04 -27.40
C THR A 580 -2.45 10.46 -27.81
N GLU A 581 -3.22 11.11 -28.68
CA GLU A 581 -3.00 12.53 -29.02
C GLU A 581 -3.77 13.42 -28.03
N PHE A 582 -3.05 14.27 -27.30
CA PHE A 582 -3.66 15.28 -26.43
C PHE A 582 -2.84 16.58 -26.40
N ASP A 583 -3.53 17.69 -26.64
CA ASP A 583 -2.99 19.05 -26.67
C ASP A 583 -1.72 19.19 -27.53
N GLY A 584 -1.81 18.75 -28.79
CA GLY A 584 -0.75 18.89 -29.80
C GLY A 584 0.42 17.88 -29.69
N PHE A 585 0.40 16.97 -28.72
CA PHE A 585 1.46 15.97 -28.52
C PHE A 585 0.91 14.56 -28.28
N VAL A 586 1.73 13.56 -28.57
CA VAL A 586 1.47 12.18 -28.16
C VAL A 586 1.87 12.01 -26.69
N ARG A 587 0.90 11.60 -25.87
CA ARG A 587 1.05 11.32 -24.44
C ARG A 587 1.11 9.81 -24.19
N ILE A 588 1.81 9.42 -23.13
CA ILE A 588 1.86 8.07 -22.57
C ILE A 588 0.64 7.90 -21.67
N ALA A 589 -0.18 6.90 -21.94
CA ALA A 589 -1.37 6.55 -21.18
C ALA A 589 -1.32 5.10 -20.70
N HIS A 590 -2.14 4.81 -19.69
CA HIS A 590 -2.23 3.51 -19.04
C HIS A 590 -3.69 3.06 -19.04
N PHE A 591 -3.91 1.74 -19.06
CA PHE A 591 -5.24 1.16 -18.84
C PHE A 591 -5.37 0.78 -17.37
N VAL A 592 -6.41 1.30 -16.72
CA VAL A 592 -6.82 0.90 -15.37
C VAL A 592 -8.00 -0.05 -15.50
N ASP A 593 -7.78 -1.28 -15.06
CA ASP A 593 -8.68 -2.41 -15.20
C ASP A 593 -9.60 -2.47 -13.97
N GLN A 594 -10.85 -2.02 -14.14
CA GLN A 594 -11.89 -1.96 -13.10
C GLN A 594 -12.61 -3.30 -12.96
N LYS A 595 -12.93 -3.68 -11.72
CA LYS A 595 -13.36 -5.04 -11.39
C LYS A 595 -14.44 -5.01 -10.33
N ASP A 596 -15.28 -6.03 -10.40
CA ASP A 596 -16.35 -6.23 -9.43
C ASP A 596 -15.72 -6.65 -8.10
N GLU A 597 -16.02 -5.90 -7.04
CA GLU A 597 -15.39 -6.07 -5.75
C GLU A 597 -16.24 -7.03 -4.91
N SER A 598 -15.77 -8.28 -4.81
CA SER A 598 -16.50 -9.35 -4.10
C SER A 598 -16.40 -9.31 -2.58
N ASP A 599 -15.54 -8.42 -2.05
CA ASP A 599 -15.25 -8.28 -0.63
C ASP A 599 -16.09 -7.12 -0.07
N SER A 600 -17.01 -7.47 0.85
CA SER A 600 -18.10 -6.58 1.27
C SER A 600 -17.66 -5.53 2.29
N ASN A 601 -17.49 -4.29 1.82
CA ASN A 601 -17.42 -3.14 2.71
C ASN A 601 -18.77 -2.88 3.40
N TYR A 602 -18.70 -2.26 4.59
CA TYR A 602 -19.87 -1.89 5.36
C TYR A 602 -20.22 -0.42 5.13
N LEU A 603 -21.46 -0.17 4.73
CA LEU A 603 -22.11 1.11 5.02
C LEU A 603 -22.82 1.01 6.37
N PHE A 604 -22.82 2.10 7.12
CA PHE A 604 -23.42 2.19 8.44
C PHE A 604 -24.66 3.10 8.38
N ASP A 605 -25.70 2.76 9.14
CA ASP A 605 -26.79 3.71 9.36
C ASP A 605 -26.32 4.94 10.16
N SER A 606 -27.17 5.97 10.19
CA SER A 606 -26.89 7.23 10.88
C SER A 606 -26.60 7.08 12.39
N THR A 607 -27.11 6.03 13.04
CA THR A 607 -26.89 5.76 14.48
C THR A 607 -25.56 5.06 14.73
N ALA A 608 -25.21 4.06 13.91
CA ALA A 608 -23.89 3.44 13.90
C ALA A 608 -22.79 4.46 13.60
N ALA A 609 -22.99 5.26 12.55
CA ALA A 609 -22.01 6.24 12.10
C ALA A 609 -21.70 7.28 13.18
N GLN A 610 -22.75 7.86 13.79
CA GLN A 610 -22.56 8.84 14.87
C GLN A 610 -21.87 8.21 16.09
N LEU A 611 -22.18 6.96 16.44
CA LEU A 611 -21.50 6.26 17.54
C LEU A 611 -20.00 6.14 17.29
N ILE A 612 -19.58 5.80 16.07
CA ILE A 612 -18.16 5.67 15.70
C ILE A 612 -17.47 7.05 15.80
N VAL A 613 -18.06 8.09 15.19
CA VAL A 613 -17.51 9.45 15.20
C VAL A 613 -17.49 10.10 16.59
N ASP A 614 -18.46 9.80 17.47
CA ASP A 614 -18.50 10.31 18.84
C ASP A 614 -17.48 9.65 19.78
N ASN A 615 -16.90 8.50 19.39
CA ASN A 615 -16.04 7.69 20.26
C ASN A 615 -14.62 7.47 19.74
N TYR A 616 -14.22 8.09 18.61
CA TYR A 616 -12.83 8.04 18.19
C TYR A 616 -11.93 8.70 19.26
N SER A 617 -10.79 8.07 19.51
CA SER A 617 -9.80 8.46 20.49
C SER A 617 -8.43 8.23 19.88
N GLN A 618 -7.67 9.30 19.64
CA GLN A 618 -6.30 9.15 19.16
C GLN A 618 -5.50 8.22 20.09
N PRO A 619 -4.65 7.32 19.56
CA PRO A 619 -3.91 6.41 20.41
C PRO A 619 -2.97 7.23 21.28
N THR A 620 -3.13 7.13 22.60
CA THR A 620 -2.04 7.54 23.49
C THR A 620 -0.87 6.58 23.20
N PRO A 621 0.32 7.08 22.83
CA PRO A 621 1.43 6.21 22.44
C PRO A 621 1.80 5.27 23.59
N PRO A 622 2.06 3.98 23.31
CA PRO A 622 2.20 2.96 24.34
C PRO A 622 3.41 3.26 25.25
N THR A 623 3.12 3.82 26.43
CA THR A 623 4.10 4.04 27.49
C THR A 623 3.59 3.58 28.85
N PRO A 624 4.45 3.01 29.71
CA PRO A 624 4.07 2.48 31.02
C PRO A 624 3.69 3.60 32.01
N PRO A 625 3.02 3.27 33.13
CA PRO A 625 1.93 4.10 33.66
C PRO A 625 2.39 5.41 34.28
N THR A 626 1.91 6.52 33.71
CA THR A 626 1.96 7.87 34.30
C THR A 626 0.62 8.57 34.05
N PRO A 627 0.08 9.42 34.96
CA PRO A 627 -1.26 10.01 34.82
C PRO A 627 -1.42 10.94 33.59
N PRO A 628 -2.65 11.25 33.15
CA PRO A 628 -2.89 11.95 31.89
C PRO A 628 -2.26 13.35 31.89
N THR A 629 -1.46 13.61 30.87
CA THR A 629 -0.83 14.91 30.59
C THR A 629 -1.71 15.68 29.59
N PRO A 630 -1.79 17.03 29.64
CA PRO A 630 -2.74 17.79 28.83
C PRO A 630 -2.55 17.62 27.32
N THR A 631 -3.61 17.89 26.56
CA THR A 631 -3.57 17.96 25.09
C THR A 631 -2.37 18.76 24.59
N SER A 632 -1.57 18.14 23.72
CA SER A 632 -0.40 18.81 23.12
C SER A 632 -0.86 20.04 22.31
N PRO A 633 -0.20 21.20 22.43
CA PRO A 633 -0.57 22.37 21.63
C PRO A 633 -0.45 22.08 20.13
N ALA A 634 -1.33 22.64 19.30
CA ALA A 634 -1.47 22.28 17.88
C ALA A 634 -0.29 22.67 16.96
N THR A 635 0.63 23.53 17.41
CA THR A 635 1.85 23.91 16.67
C THR A 635 3.08 23.90 17.55
N LEU A 636 4.26 23.79 16.94
CA LEU A 636 5.54 23.88 17.66
C LEU A 636 5.69 25.25 18.35
N GLU A 637 5.24 26.35 17.74
CA GLU A 637 5.25 27.68 18.35
C GLU A 637 4.40 27.71 19.63
N ALA A 638 3.16 27.21 19.57
CA ALA A 638 2.28 27.13 20.73
C ALA A 638 2.85 26.18 21.81
N CYS A 639 3.55 25.11 21.40
CA CYS A 639 4.25 24.22 22.32
C CYS A 639 5.40 24.93 23.03
N LEU A 640 6.30 25.60 22.31
CA LEU A 640 7.43 26.34 22.87
C LEU A 640 6.97 27.48 23.79
N ALA A 641 5.89 28.19 23.42
CA ALA A 641 5.25 29.20 24.26
C ALA A 641 4.59 28.63 25.53
N SER A 642 4.27 27.33 25.56
CA SER A 642 3.72 26.62 26.74
C SER A 642 4.79 26.09 27.71
N LEU A 643 6.07 26.23 27.40
CA LEU A 643 7.17 25.75 28.25
C LEU A 643 7.48 26.75 29.36
N SER A 644 8.01 26.26 30.48
CA SER A 644 8.41 27.10 31.62
C SER A 644 9.52 28.10 31.30
N ASP A 645 10.22 27.93 30.17
CA ASP A 645 11.26 28.83 29.68
C ASP A 645 10.84 29.68 28.46
N ALA A 646 9.54 29.81 28.17
CA ALA A 646 9.03 30.65 27.07
C ALA A 646 9.47 32.13 27.11
N GLY A 647 9.90 32.64 28.27
CA GLY A 647 10.46 33.98 28.42
C GLY A 647 11.98 34.09 28.22
N TYR A 648 12.67 32.99 27.88
CA TYR A 648 14.13 32.99 27.68
C TYR A 648 14.53 33.66 26.36
N THR A 649 15.52 34.56 26.45
CA THR A 649 16.14 35.22 25.31
C THR A 649 17.64 34.98 25.35
N LYS A 650 18.17 34.32 24.32
CA LYS A 650 19.58 33.97 24.13
C LYS A 650 20.52 35.19 24.28
N GLN A 651 21.53 35.08 25.15
CA GLN A 651 22.53 36.10 25.48
C GLN A 651 23.94 35.67 25.08
N VAL A 652 24.79 36.64 24.71
CA VAL A 652 26.20 36.37 24.39
C VAL A 652 26.90 35.74 25.59
N GLY A 653 27.54 34.59 25.38
CA GLY A 653 28.16 33.79 26.43
C GLY A 653 27.27 32.68 27.00
N ASP A 654 26.02 32.54 26.57
CA ASP A 654 25.19 31.38 26.92
C ASP A 654 25.82 30.07 26.42
N LYS A 655 25.80 29.06 27.30
CA LYS A 655 26.42 27.76 27.06
C LYS A 655 25.46 26.59 27.25
N VAL A 656 25.46 25.67 26.29
CA VAL A 656 24.85 24.34 26.42
C VAL A 656 25.95 23.28 26.34
N VAL A 657 25.93 22.30 27.24
CA VAL A 657 26.89 21.18 27.24
C VAL A 657 26.13 19.88 27.03
N TYR A 658 26.53 19.08 26.05
CA TYR A 658 25.94 17.79 25.72
C TYR A 658 26.91 16.64 26.00
N ALA A 659 26.39 15.56 26.57
CA ALA A 659 26.96 14.22 26.40
C ALA A 659 26.65 13.77 24.97
N VAL A 660 27.62 13.22 24.24
CA VAL A 660 27.43 12.75 22.87
C VAL A 660 28.00 11.35 22.72
N ASP A 661 27.13 10.37 22.55
CA ASP A 661 27.49 9.04 22.09
C ASP A 661 27.41 9.02 20.56
N ARG A 662 28.56 8.85 19.89
CA ARG A 662 28.68 8.86 18.42
C ARG A 662 29.25 7.53 17.93
N THR A 663 28.49 6.81 17.14
CA THR A 663 28.94 5.61 16.42
C THR A 663 29.26 5.99 14.99
N ILE A 664 30.47 5.67 14.49
CA ILE A 664 30.83 5.81 13.07
C ILE A 664 31.29 4.46 12.55
N SER A 665 30.63 3.95 11.50
CA SER A 665 30.92 2.62 10.91
C SER A 665 31.02 1.51 11.97
N GLY A 666 30.09 1.50 12.92
CA GLY A 666 30.03 0.56 14.05
C GLY A 666 30.97 0.86 15.23
N ASN A 667 31.84 1.86 15.15
CA ASN A 667 32.77 2.23 16.24
C ASN A 667 32.18 3.33 17.11
N LEU A 668 31.83 3.01 18.35
CA LEU A 668 31.34 3.97 19.35
C LEU A 668 32.47 4.84 19.92
N SER A 669 32.22 6.15 20.02
CA SER A 669 33.04 7.14 20.70
C SER A 669 32.17 8.02 21.59
N GLN A 670 32.61 8.29 22.82
CA GLN A 670 31.91 9.18 23.75
C GLN A 670 32.61 10.54 23.80
N LEU A 671 31.85 11.61 23.61
CA LEU A 671 32.34 12.98 23.43
C LEU A 671 31.54 13.98 24.29
N ILE A 672 32.08 15.19 24.42
CA ILE A 672 31.40 16.33 25.03
C ILE A 672 31.34 17.44 23.98
N PHE A 673 30.14 17.91 23.66
CA PHE A 673 29.96 19.06 22.77
C PHE A 673 29.54 20.27 23.61
N GLU A 674 30.25 21.40 23.49
CA GLU A 674 29.96 22.64 24.21
C GLU A 674 29.60 23.76 23.22
N TYR A 675 28.32 24.11 23.18
CA TYR A 675 27.75 25.15 22.33
C TYR A 675 27.81 26.48 23.07
N SER A 676 28.57 27.45 22.55
CA SER A 676 28.73 28.80 23.11
C SER A 676 28.22 29.86 22.14
N TYR A 677 27.18 30.61 22.52
CA TYR A 677 26.65 31.67 21.67
C TYR A 677 27.53 32.91 21.69
N SER A 678 27.94 33.39 20.50
CA SER A 678 28.91 34.46 20.33
C SER A 678 28.28 35.82 19.98
N GLY A 679 26.98 35.87 19.66
CA GLY A 679 26.28 37.09 19.25
C GLY A 679 25.96 37.14 17.75
N ASN A 680 25.51 38.31 17.27
CA ASN A 680 24.88 38.53 15.97
C ASN A 680 25.62 39.54 15.05
N HIS A 681 26.93 39.65 15.19
CA HIS A 681 27.77 40.61 14.45
C HIS A 681 28.87 39.92 13.61
N TYR A 682 28.52 38.79 12.98
CA TYR A 682 29.45 37.98 12.21
C TYR A 682 29.12 37.97 10.71
N SER A 683 30.04 37.40 9.92
CA SER A 683 29.96 37.32 8.45
C SER A 683 30.21 35.87 8.02
N TRP A 684 29.57 35.44 6.93
CA TRP A 684 29.52 34.03 6.54
C TRP A 684 30.85 33.51 5.98
N LEU A 685 31.35 34.19 4.95
CA LEU A 685 32.50 33.76 4.16
C LEU A 685 33.31 34.98 3.71
N THR A 686 34.10 35.54 4.63
CA THR A 686 34.93 36.73 4.36
C THR A 686 36.12 36.47 3.44
N GLU A 687 36.36 35.22 3.04
CA GLU A 687 37.59 34.79 2.35
C GLU A 687 37.36 34.15 0.96
N VAL A 688 36.10 33.91 0.56
CA VAL A 688 35.76 33.25 -0.72
C VAL A 688 35.77 34.26 -1.87
N ASN A 689 36.98 34.58 -2.35
CA ASN A 689 37.24 35.60 -3.38
C ASN A 689 37.44 35.05 -4.81
N LEU A 690 37.48 33.72 -4.97
CA LEU A 690 37.82 33.05 -6.23
C LEU A 690 36.65 32.22 -6.83
N VAL A 691 35.47 32.24 -6.18
CA VAL A 691 34.29 31.51 -6.66
C VAL A 691 33.31 32.49 -7.34
N SER A 692 32.96 32.24 -8.60
CA SER A 692 31.87 32.95 -9.30
C SER A 692 30.52 32.29 -9.04
N GLY A 693 29.42 33.03 -9.25
CA GLY A 693 28.07 32.49 -9.06
C GLY A 693 27.59 32.40 -7.60
N MET A 694 28.36 32.90 -6.64
CA MET A 694 27.91 33.00 -5.24
C MET A 694 26.61 33.84 -5.12
N PRO A 695 25.61 33.40 -4.34
CA PRO A 695 24.36 34.12 -4.17
C PRO A 695 24.53 35.54 -3.61
N ASN A 696 23.84 36.51 -4.21
CA ASN A 696 23.87 37.91 -3.78
C ASN A 696 23.42 38.09 -2.32
N TRP A 697 22.47 37.28 -1.84
CA TRP A 697 21.92 37.39 -0.49
C TRP A 697 22.98 37.15 0.61
N ILE A 698 24.12 36.49 0.31
CA ILE A 698 25.24 36.34 1.25
C ILE A 698 25.77 37.71 1.70
N SER A 699 25.76 38.68 0.78
CA SER A 699 26.21 40.04 1.06
C SER A 699 25.21 40.85 1.89
N ASP A 700 23.91 40.53 1.83
CA ASP A 700 22.85 41.21 2.59
C ASP A 700 22.94 40.95 4.10
N TRP A 701 23.56 39.83 4.50
CA TRP A 701 23.78 39.46 5.91
C TRP A 701 25.23 39.62 6.39
N ASN A 702 26.08 40.30 5.61
CA ASN A 702 27.46 40.53 5.99
C ASN A 702 27.57 41.43 7.25
N GLY A 703 28.10 40.88 8.35
CA GLY A 703 28.24 41.57 9.63
C GLY A 703 26.99 41.54 10.52
N SER A 704 25.97 40.74 10.17
CA SER A 704 24.72 40.61 10.93
C SER A 704 24.33 39.17 11.27
N LEU A 705 25.23 38.20 11.09
CA LEU A 705 24.98 36.79 11.39
C LEU A 705 25.08 36.49 12.88
N GLU A 706 24.16 35.64 13.35
CA GLU A 706 24.34 34.88 14.58
C GLU A 706 25.43 33.82 14.40
N LYS A 707 26.32 33.73 15.40
CA LYS A 707 27.36 32.68 15.46
C LYS A 707 27.28 31.89 16.77
N THR A 708 27.33 30.57 16.66
CA THR A 708 27.47 29.66 17.81
C THR A 708 28.73 28.81 17.59
N ILE A 709 29.65 28.84 18.56
CA ILE A 709 30.86 28.00 18.53
C ILE A 709 30.52 26.67 19.20
N ILE A 710 30.93 25.56 18.61
CA ILE A 710 30.68 24.19 19.08
C ILE A 710 32.04 23.54 19.31
N ASP A 711 32.53 23.54 20.56
CA ASP A 711 33.74 22.80 20.90
C ASP A 711 33.43 21.30 20.93
N VAL A 712 34.25 20.48 20.27
CA VAL A 712 34.22 19.01 20.35
C VAL A 712 35.35 18.55 21.26
N LYS A 713 35.01 17.93 22.40
CA LYS A 713 35.97 17.52 23.44
C LYS A 713 35.91 16.03 23.73
N ASP A 714 37.03 15.46 24.18
CA ASP A 714 37.05 14.12 24.76
C ASP A 714 36.42 14.09 26.16
N LEU A 715 36.28 12.90 26.77
CA LEU A 715 35.74 12.76 28.13
C LEU A 715 36.60 13.41 29.23
N ASN A 716 37.86 13.74 28.95
CA ASN A 716 38.75 14.45 29.88
C ASN A 716 38.65 15.98 29.73
N GLY A 717 37.90 16.48 28.74
CA GLY A 717 37.77 17.89 28.41
C GLY A 717 38.84 18.44 27.45
N ASN A 718 39.68 17.59 26.85
CA ASN A 718 40.65 18.00 25.84
C ASN A 718 39.93 18.36 24.53
N LEU A 719 40.27 19.50 23.92
CA LEU A 719 39.72 19.92 22.63
C LEU A 719 40.24 19.03 21.49
N LEU A 720 39.31 18.44 20.73
CA LEU A 720 39.59 17.62 19.54
C LEU A 720 39.35 18.39 18.23
N GLY A 721 38.60 19.49 18.30
CA GLY A 721 38.30 20.42 17.23
C GLY A 721 37.14 21.33 17.65
N TYR A 722 36.79 22.32 16.82
CA TYR A 722 35.60 23.14 17.05
C TYR A 722 34.93 23.53 15.73
N GLU A 723 33.65 23.81 15.77
CA GLU A 723 32.86 24.27 14.63
C GLU A 723 32.26 25.65 14.91
N GLU A 724 32.26 26.53 13.92
CA GLU A 724 31.56 27.82 13.97
C GLU A 724 30.29 27.72 13.11
N ALA A 725 29.12 27.69 13.75
CA ALA A 725 27.82 27.55 13.09
C ALA A 725 27.12 28.91 12.94
N TYR A 726 26.56 29.18 11.75
CA TYR A 726 26.03 30.48 11.37
C TYR A 726 24.53 30.44 11.06
N SER A 727 23.80 31.45 11.51
CA SER A 727 22.35 31.61 11.25
C SER A 727 21.93 33.07 11.10
N ALA A 728 20.85 33.32 10.35
CA ALA A 728 20.21 34.64 10.26
C ALA A 728 18.71 34.51 10.00
N GLN A 729 17.86 35.28 10.68
CA GLN A 729 16.42 35.43 10.39
C GLN A 729 15.63 34.12 10.15
N GLY A 730 15.99 33.03 10.84
CA GLY A 730 15.36 31.72 10.67
C GLY A 730 15.96 30.83 9.57
N TYR A 731 17.08 31.24 8.96
CA TYR A 731 17.87 30.42 8.04
C TYR A 731 19.11 29.87 8.76
N ASP A 732 19.38 28.58 8.58
CA ASP A 732 20.63 27.91 8.96
C ASP A 732 21.57 27.86 7.75
N LEU A 733 22.77 28.40 7.93
CA LEU A 733 23.67 28.82 6.86
C LEU A 733 24.86 27.85 6.70
N GLY A 734 25.00 26.90 7.62
CA GLY A 734 26.10 25.96 7.66
C GLY A 734 27.19 26.35 8.66
N GLN A 735 28.31 25.64 8.59
CA GLN A 735 29.26 25.47 9.67
C GLN A 735 30.70 25.36 9.15
N GLU A 736 31.63 26.01 9.85
CA GLU A 736 33.06 25.99 9.54
C GLU A 736 33.83 25.22 10.61
N GLY A 737 34.54 24.16 10.22
CA GLY A 737 35.23 23.24 11.12
C GLY A 737 36.73 23.46 11.20
N PHE A 738 37.27 23.47 12.42
CA PHE A 738 38.66 23.80 12.72
C PHE A 738 39.31 22.74 13.63
N ASN A 739 40.59 22.47 13.39
CA ASN A 739 41.43 21.64 14.24
C ASN A 739 41.75 22.34 15.59
N PRO A 740 42.24 21.62 16.62
CA PRO A 740 42.57 22.20 17.93
C PRO A 740 43.61 23.34 17.92
N ASP A 741 44.41 23.45 16.86
CA ASP A 741 45.40 24.52 16.67
C ASP A 741 44.83 25.76 15.95
N GLY A 742 43.53 25.75 15.62
CA GLY A 742 42.84 26.81 14.89
C GLY A 742 43.02 26.75 13.36
N SER A 743 43.68 25.72 12.83
CA SER A 743 43.74 25.52 11.38
C SER A 743 42.39 25.06 10.83
N PHE A 744 41.93 25.68 9.74
CA PHE A 744 40.70 25.30 9.04
C PHE A 744 40.83 23.87 8.48
N GLY A 745 39.82 23.04 8.69
CA GLY A 745 39.85 21.61 8.37
C GLY A 745 38.69 21.12 7.52
N TRP A 746 37.45 21.42 7.91
CA TRP A 746 36.23 20.95 7.22
C TRP A 746 35.13 22.02 7.25
N GLY A 747 33.97 21.73 6.67
CA GLY A 747 32.81 22.61 6.78
C GLY A 747 31.91 22.58 5.54
N ILE A 748 30.71 23.10 5.72
CA ILE A 748 29.62 23.08 4.75
C ILE A 748 28.93 24.45 4.78
N ALA A 749 28.64 25.05 3.63
CA ALA A 749 27.79 26.24 3.51
C ALA A 749 26.55 25.95 2.67
N LYS A 750 25.40 26.51 3.04
CA LYS A 750 24.18 26.41 2.25
C LYS A 750 24.12 27.52 1.21
N VAL A 751 24.29 27.15 -0.06
CA VAL A 751 24.42 28.08 -1.19
C VAL A 751 23.17 28.20 -2.05
N ALA A 752 22.15 27.37 -1.81
CA ALA A 752 20.77 27.71 -2.15
C ALA A 752 19.93 27.61 -0.89
N LEU A 753 19.16 28.67 -0.60
CA LEU A 753 18.36 28.80 0.61
C LEU A 753 16.88 28.81 0.27
N GLU A 754 16.17 27.77 0.71
CA GLU A 754 14.80 27.94 1.12
C GLU A 754 14.72 28.41 2.57
N LYS A 755 13.62 29.10 2.90
CA LYS A 755 13.33 29.54 4.26
C LYS A 755 13.05 28.31 5.12
N SER A 756 13.69 28.18 6.27
CA SER A 756 13.37 27.07 7.17
C SER A 756 11.92 27.17 7.62
N VAL A 757 11.20 26.04 7.54
CA VAL A 757 9.84 25.90 8.05
C VAL A 757 9.76 26.47 9.47
N SER A 758 8.89 27.46 9.66
CA SER A 758 8.76 28.16 10.94
C SER A 758 8.01 27.31 11.97
N ALA A 759 8.15 27.68 13.25
CA ALA A 759 7.49 26.95 14.34
C ALA A 759 5.95 27.06 14.30
N SER A 760 5.40 28.06 13.62
CA SER A 760 3.95 28.22 13.43
C SER A 760 3.40 27.36 12.27
N GLU A 761 4.24 27.04 11.28
CA GLU A 761 3.91 26.15 10.17
C GLU A 761 3.95 24.66 10.60
N LYS A 762 4.83 24.31 11.53
CA LYS A 762 4.96 22.95 12.11
C LYS A 762 3.77 22.61 13.01
N ARG A 763 2.76 21.98 12.44
CA ARG A 763 1.56 21.49 13.13
C ARG A 763 1.80 20.13 13.75
N LEU A 764 0.95 19.77 14.72
CA LEU A 764 0.97 18.47 15.38
C LEU A 764 0.68 17.37 14.34
N GLY A 765 1.57 16.38 14.25
CA GLY A 765 1.49 15.27 13.29
C GLY A 765 1.84 15.64 11.84
N ILE A 766 1.47 16.82 11.34
CA ILE A 766 1.58 17.12 9.90
C ILE A 766 3.06 17.36 9.49
N PRO A 767 3.58 16.60 8.51
CA PRO A 767 4.93 16.80 7.97
C PRO A 767 4.94 18.03 7.06
N VAL A 768 5.87 18.95 7.31
CA VAL A 768 6.03 20.15 6.49
C VAL A 768 7.40 20.13 5.82
N THR A 769 7.37 19.95 4.51
CA THR A 769 8.55 19.85 3.65
C THR A 769 9.05 21.24 3.26
N SER A 770 10.36 21.50 3.44
CA SER A 770 11.04 22.56 2.69
C SER A 770 11.39 22.04 1.29
N GLY A 771 11.32 22.90 0.29
CA GLY A 771 11.82 22.59 -1.04
C GLY A 771 13.36 22.47 -1.09
N PRO A 772 13.93 22.33 -2.30
CA PRO A 772 15.31 21.91 -2.48
C PRO A 772 16.32 22.97 -2.02
N ALA A 773 17.25 22.54 -1.18
CA ALA A 773 18.41 23.30 -0.73
C ALA A 773 19.70 22.70 -1.30
N ILE A 774 20.72 23.53 -1.48
CA ILE A 774 22.01 23.13 -2.04
C ILE A 774 23.11 23.48 -1.05
N ASN A 775 23.87 22.47 -0.62
CA ASN A 775 25.09 22.62 0.16
C ASN A 775 26.32 22.70 -0.78
N ALA A 776 27.35 23.44 -0.35
CA ALA A 776 28.69 23.42 -0.92
C ALA A 776 29.73 23.09 0.16
N PRO A 777 30.78 22.29 -0.14
CA PRO A 777 31.83 22.00 0.82
C PRO A 777 32.79 23.18 0.92
N LEU A 778 33.23 23.50 2.13
CA LEU A 778 34.16 24.61 2.36
C LEU A 778 35.62 24.21 2.15
N ALA A 779 35.97 22.96 2.50
CA ALA A 779 37.29 22.38 2.31
C ALA A 779 37.34 21.47 1.06
N SER A 780 38.53 21.30 0.50
CA SER A 780 38.79 20.29 -0.54
C SER A 780 38.58 18.87 0.01
N PHE A 781 38.03 17.99 -0.82
CA PHE A 781 37.82 16.58 -0.48
C PHE A 781 38.21 15.68 -1.67
N ASN A 782 38.43 14.40 -1.42
CA ASN A 782 38.75 13.44 -2.47
C ASN A 782 37.48 12.72 -2.94
N ALA A 783 37.23 12.77 -4.24
CA ALA A 783 36.14 12.08 -4.93
C ALA A 783 36.74 10.97 -5.80
N GLY A 784 37.05 9.83 -5.17
CA GLY A 784 37.84 8.77 -5.79
C GLY A 784 39.28 9.22 -6.06
N ASP A 785 39.72 9.11 -7.31
CA ASP A 785 41.09 9.46 -7.74
C ASP A 785 41.30 10.97 -7.99
N SER A 786 40.27 11.81 -7.81
CA SER A 786 40.37 13.27 -8.00
C SER A 786 40.12 14.05 -6.71
N THR A 787 40.82 15.18 -6.53
CA THR A 787 40.56 16.13 -5.44
C THR A 787 39.65 17.24 -5.96
N VAL A 788 38.46 17.37 -5.37
CA VAL A 788 37.51 18.46 -5.64
C VAL A 788 37.83 19.60 -4.67
N GLN A 789 37.88 20.83 -5.18
CA GLN A 789 38.17 22.01 -4.36
C GLN A 789 36.88 22.57 -3.74
N GLY A 790 36.88 22.79 -2.42
CA GLY A 790 35.81 23.48 -1.70
C GLY A 790 35.99 25.00 -1.69
N LEU A 791 34.94 25.74 -1.28
CA LEU A 791 34.81 27.20 -1.43
C LEU A 791 36.01 28.01 -0.88
N ARG A 792 36.60 27.62 0.26
CA ARG A 792 37.78 28.30 0.86
C ARG A 792 39.13 27.81 0.33
N THR A 793 39.14 26.70 -0.39
CA THR A 793 40.35 25.96 -0.81
C THR A 793 40.62 26.00 -2.31
N VAL A 794 39.77 26.69 -3.07
CA VAL A 794 39.93 26.83 -4.51
C VAL A 794 41.17 27.68 -4.84
N THR A 795 41.98 27.23 -5.81
CA THR A 795 43.28 27.86 -6.14
C THR A 795 43.26 28.70 -7.42
N GLN A 796 42.13 28.71 -8.13
CA GLN A 796 41.91 29.47 -9.36
C GLN A 796 40.45 29.96 -9.40
N GLN A 797 40.10 30.75 -10.41
CA GLN A 797 38.70 31.14 -10.59
C GLN A 797 37.86 29.93 -11.04
N THR A 798 36.80 29.64 -10.31
CA THR A 798 35.92 28.46 -10.48
C THR A 798 34.47 28.88 -10.27
N ASP A 799 33.54 28.26 -10.99
CA ASP A 799 32.12 28.53 -10.80
C ASP A 799 31.53 27.70 -9.65
N LEU A 800 30.63 28.30 -8.87
CA LEU A 800 29.93 27.61 -7.77
C LEU A 800 29.28 26.30 -8.24
N THR A 801 28.75 26.26 -9.46
CA THR A 801 28.10 25.06 -10.00
C THR A 801 29.08 23.92 -10.29
N GLU A 802 30.37 24.19 -10.49
CA GLU A 802 31.41 23.15 -10.59
C GLU A 802 31.68 22.53 -9.21
N ILE A 803 31.68 23.36 -8.16
CA ILE A 803 31.92 22.93 -6.77
C ILE A 803 30.73 22.13 -6.22
N THR A 804 29.49 22.56 -6.45
CA THR A 804 28.30 21.84 -5.97
C THR A 804 28.08 20.53 -6.72
N LYS A 805 28.13 20.53 -8.07
CA LYS A 805 27.94 19.30 -8.88
C LYS A 805 28.97 18.22 -8.59
N ALA A 806 30.18 18.60 -8.20
CA ALA A 806 31.25 17.67 -7.86
C ALA A 806 31.09 17.07 -6.46
N TRP A 807 30.22 17.62 -5.61
CA TRP A 807 29.96 17.11 -4.27
C TRP A 807 28.64 16.31 -4.21
N PRO A 808 28.69 15.01 -3.87
CA PRO A 808 27.51 14.15 -3.83
C PRO A 808 26.37 14.74 -2.97
N ASN A 809 26.68 15.13 -1.74
CA ASN A 809 25.68 15.57 -0.75
C ASN A 809 25.27 17.05 -0.90
N SER A 810 25.37 17.61 -2.11
CA SER A 810 25.00 19.00 -2.41
C SER A 810 23.49 19.19 -2.34
N ASP A 811 22.74 18.47 -3.18
CA ASP A 811 21.29 18.65 -3.34
C ASP A 811 20.50 17.87 -2.27
N PHE A 812 19.59 18.54 -1.55
CA PHE A 812 18.75 17.90 -0.54
C PHE A 812 17.41 18.61 -0.32
N SER A 813 16.41 17.89 0.19
CA SER A 813 15.21 18.47 0.82
C SER A 813 15.03 17.90 2.22
N TYR A 814 14.19 18.51 3.05
CA TYR A 814 13.84 17.93 4.35
C TYR A 814 12.38 18.18 4.71
N SER A 815 11.83 17.31 5.55
CA SER A 815 10.49 17.47 6.14
C SER A 815 10.61 17.51 7.65
N ASP A 816 9.93 18.46 8.29
CA ASP A 816 9.84 18.58 9.75
C ASP A 816 8.42 18.23 10.20
N THR A 817 8.28 17.31 11.17
CA THR A 817 7.02 17.01 11.84
C THR A 817 7.14 17.35 13.32
N TYR A 818 6.20 18.13 13.85
CA TYR A 818 6.10 18.33 15.30
C TYR A 818 5.19 17.25 15.89
N VAL A 819 5.73 16.47 16.82
CA VAL A 819 5.14 15.20 17.30
C VAL A 819 4.32 15.39 18.58
N GLY A 820 4.60 16.44 19.35
CA GLY A 820 3.89 16.75 20.59
C GLY A 820 4.81 17.22 21.71
N LYS A 821 4.26 17.29 22.92
CA LYS A 821 4.98 17.66 24.15
C LYS A 821 5.26 16.43 25.01
N GLU A 822 6.51 16.25 25.41
CA GLU A 822 6.98 15.10 26.20
C GLU A 822 7.81 15.54 27.40
N THR A 823 7.71 14.80 28.51
CA THR A 823 8.60 14.92 29.67
C THR A 823 9.88 14.13 29.42
N VAL A 824 11.03 14.80 29.36
CA VAL A 824 12.34 14.19 29.11
C VAL A 824 13.23 14.31 30.35
N VAL A 825 13.89 13.21 30.73
CA VAL A 825 14.87 13.16 31.83
C VAL A 825 16.27 12.99 31.26
N VAL A 826 17.16 13.94 31.56
CA VAL A 826 18.59 13.93 31.17
C VAL A 826 19.46 14.39 32.33
N ALA A 827 20.80 14.36 32.17
CA ALA A 827 21.73 14.77 33.22
C ALA A 827 21.55 16.23 33.69
N ALA A 828 21.05 17.12 32.82
CA ALA A 828 20.70 18.50 33.18
C ALA A 828 19.44 18.63 34.06
N GLY A 829 18.63 17.58 34.20
CA GLY A 829 17.35 17.57 34.93
C GLY A 829 16.18 16.97 34.14
N THR A 830 14.97 17.18 34.67
CA THR A 830 13.71 16.81 34.01
C THR A 830 13.09 18.04 33.36
N PHE A 831 12.67 17.93 32.10
CA PHE A 831 12.14 19.03 31.29
C PHE A 831 10.88 18.62 30.55
N GLU A 832 9.93 19.54 30.45
CA GLU A 832 8.91 19.51 29.40
C GLU A 832 9.55 20.01 28.10
N ALA A 833 9.45 19.25 27.01
CA ALA A 833 10.06 19.60 25.73
C ALA A 833 9.14 19.27 24.54
N CYS A 834 9.26 20.04 23.47
CA CYS A 834 8.49 19.86 22.24
C CYS A 834 9.27 18.96 21.29
N LYS A 835 8.75 17.75 21.03
CA LYS A 835 9.40 16.78 20.14
C LYS A 835 9.15 17.14 18.68
N VAL A 836 10.23 17.17 17.89
CA VAL A 836 10.21 17.36 16.43
C VAL A 836 11.02 16.24 15.80
N THR A 837 10.44 15.53 14.84
CA THR A 837 11.16 14.64 13.93
C THR A 837 11.51 15.38 12.64
N ARG A 838 12.60 14.97 12.00
CA ARG A 838 13.01 15.44 10.68
C ARG A 838 13.49 14.28 9.83
N GLU A 839 13.05 14.25 8.59
CA GLU A 839 13.67 13.47 7.51
C GLU A 839 14.42 14.41 6.57
N THR A 840 15.64 14.04 6.16
CA THR A 840 16.45 14.77 5.18
C THR A 840 16.73 13.84 4.01
N LYS A 841 16.25 14.16 2.81
CA LYS A 841 16.43 13.36 1.60
C LYS A 841 17.56 13.97 0.77
N LEU A 842 18.70 13.28 0.72
CA LEU A 842 19.83 13.62 -0.15
C LEU A 842 19.57 13.05 -1.55
N THR A 843 19.90 13.80 -2.60
CA THR A 843 19.55 13.39 -3.97
C THR A 843 20.59 12.45 -4.61
N LYS A 844 21.88 12.56 -4.24
CA LYS A 844 23.00 11.84 -4.90
C LYS A 844 24.14 11.51 -3.92
N PRO A 845 24.09 10.41 -3.14
CA PRO A 845 23.20 9.27 -3.30
C PRO A 845 21.79 9.56 -2.81
N ALA A 846 20.82 8.80 -3.34
CA ALA A 846 19.44 8.80 -2.85
C ALA A 846 19.39 8.08 -1.50
N ILE A 847 19.52 8.84 -0.41
CA ILE A 847 19.49 8.35 0.98
C ILE A 847 18.67 9.29 1.86
N THR A 848 18.01 8.71 2.86
CA THR A 848 17.21 9.46 3.84
C THR A 848 17.93 9.41 5.19
N GLU A 849 18.28 10.59 5.71
CA GLU A 849 18.80 10.77 7.06
C GLU A 849 17.66 11.19 7.99
N THR A 850 17.69 10.76 9.25
CA THR A 850 16.61 11.08 10.21
C THR A 850 17.15 11.74 11.47
N SER A 851 16.34 12.56 12.11
CA SER A 851 16.64 13.07 13.45
C SER A 851 15.40 13.30 14.31
N GLU A 852 15.55 13.08 15.60
CA GLU A 852 14.57 13.44 16.62
C GLU A 852 15.17 14.52 17.52
N SER A 853 14.41 15.57 17.83
CA SER A 853 14.84 16.67 18.69
C SER A 853 13.77 17.01 19.72
N TRP A 854 14.14 17.01 21.00
CA TRP A 854 13.28 17.47 22.08
C TRP A 854 13.66 18.91 22.43
N LEU A 855 12.87 19.86 21.96
CA LEU A 855 13.19 21.29 21.96
C LEU A 855 12.64 22.01 23.19
N THR A 856 13.46 22.92 23.72
CA THR A 856 13.08 23.95 24.70
C THR A 856 13.52 25.31 24.17
N ASN A 857 13.07 26.42 24.78
CA ASN A 857 13.51 27.74 24.33
C ASN A 857 15.01 27.99 24.56
N ARG A 858 15.64 27.21 25.46
CA ARG A 858 17.07 27.26 25.78
C ARG A 858 17.96 26.37 24.89
N GLY A 859 17.38 25.60 23.98
CA GLY A 859 18.08 24.57 23.19
C GLY A 859 17.37 23.22 23.27
N PHE A 860 17.96 22.18 22.68
CA PHE A 860 17.40 20.83 22.82
C PHE A 860 17.85 20.19 24.15
N VAL A 861 16.98 19.38 24.77
CA VAL A 861 17.35 18.57 25.95
C VAL A 861 17.92 17.22 25.54
N LYS A 862 17.42 16.69 24.42
CA LYS A 862 17.85 15.45 23.77
C LYS A 862 17.77 15.61 22.26
N ARG A 863 18.69 14.97 21.53
CA ARG A 863 18.66 14.83 20.07
C ARG A 863 19.23 13.48 19.66
N ILE A 864 18.57 12.82 18.72
CA ILE A 864 19.05 11.60 18.06
C ILE A 864 19.23 11.92 16.57
N ARG A 865 20.27 11.41 15.92
CA ARG A 865 20.51 11.55 14.47
C ARG A 865 21.01 10.23 13.87
N ASP A 866 20.45 9.85 12.74
CA ASP A 866 20.95 8.81 11.84
C ASP A 866 21.41 9.47 10.53
N GLU A 867 22.73 9.61 10.37
CA GLU A 867 23.43 10.32 9.30
C GLU A 867 24.08 9.30 8.36
N GLN A 868 23.24 8.66 7.55
CA GLN A 868 23.62 7.56 6.66
C GLN A 868 24.72 7.96 5.67
N SER A 869 24.80 9.24 5.28
CA SER A 869 25.85 9.74 4.37
C SER A 869 27.26 9.67 4.96
N TRP A 870 27.36 9.69 6.29
CA TRP A 870 28.61 9.56 7.05
C TRP A 870 28.76 8.18 7.73
N ASN A 871 27.79 7.27 7.52
CA ASN A 871 27.65 6.02 8.27
C ASN A 871 27.75 6.27 9.79
N ALA A 872 27.03 7.29 10.26
CA ALA A 872 27.15 7.85 11.59
C ALA A 872 25.80 7.89 12.33
N TYR A 873 25.80 7.50 13.60
CA TYR A 873 24.63 7.57 14.48
C TYR A 873 25.01 8.31 15.76
N LEU A 874 24.21 9.29 16.17
CA LEU A 874 24.49 10.18 17.30
C LEU A 874 23.31 10.25 18.27
N VAL A 875 23.61 10.07 19.56
CA VAL A 875 22.70 10.41 20.67
C VAL A 875 23.33 11.52 21.48
N MET A 876 22.62 12.64 21.63
CA MET A 876 23.07 13.85 22.31
C MET A 876 22.10 14.18 23.45
N GLU A 877 22.60 14.28 24.68
CA GLU A 877 21.79 14.60 25.87
C GLU A 877 22.39 15.74 26.68
N ALA A 878 21.57 16.70 27.10
CA ALA A 878 22.05 17.87 27.82
C ALA A 878 22.58 17.50 29.23
N LYS A 879 23.83 17.88 29.50
CA LYS A 879 24.44 17.93 30.84
C LYS A 879 24.18 19.25 31.55
N SER A 880 24.09 20.35 30.80
CA SER A 880 23.68 21.66 31.32
C SER A 880 23.11 22.55 30.22
N LEU A 881 22.07 23.30 30.56
CA LEU A 881 21.47 24.36 29.73
C LEU A 881 21.69 25.74 30.41
N PRO A 882 21.57 26.85 29.68
CA PRO A 882 21.51 28.19 30.24
C PRO A 882 20.47 28.32 31.36
N THR A 883 20.73 29.20 32.32
CA THR A 883 19.75 29.52 33.36
C THR A 883 18.58 30.29 32.75
N SER A 884 17.34 29.86 33.03
CA SER A 884 16.16 30.70 32.81
C SER A 884 16.24 31.93 33.72
N ASN A 885 15.99 33.12 33.17
CA ASN A 885 15.89 34.37 33.93
C ASN A 885 14.65 34.38 34.84
#